data_AF-A0A7V6SXN4-F1
#
_entry.id   AF-A0A7V6SXN4-F1
#
_cell.length_a   1.000
_cell.length_b   1.000
_cell.length_c   1.000
_cell.angle_alpha   90.00
_cell.angle_beta   90.00
_cell.angle_gamma   90.00
#
_symmetry.space_group_name_H-M   'P 1'
#
loop_
_entity.id
_entity.type
_entity.pdbx_description
1 polymer ?
#
loop_
_entity_poly.entity_id
_entity_poly.type
_entity_poly.pdbx_seq_one_letter_code
_entity_poly.pdbx_strand_id
1 'polypeptide(L)'
;MSNNKKMRKSTIIKKIKDQTILDFLMKHDKSTEFVYDDKNKIKYTSSDSFGKAVEALANEYKDVSYPTIAANVSGFYEVATLAGLMEGTCRKRTKPSVLFFDRNINNIQNAIFNTLLISMSNNKEELLTDLFALDNVDIVKAFEPKIYDKLCEKVITENEQFKNTNPTEKELDAYLENNYISKDVVSVILNESFTIKKLKTFLLEKKYSLSNSYDYEAHNKALLEKAKKHLKGDMLSLFENVSENICKSLSEENRFIEFTEYLFKDIERNKDIHIYDNEDVFNGYKNLISKNGTGNIKFLRDIDISTPKGIEELEKILISENIISNNLDSNTFPIDIMAIPHIRRFEEAQKFVKQNSQFVFEVERDHKNKESGIWSFSPAFSLQTQKNDENTPSFNDNLKNCENRFANQAPLEDLGGMPPFTIISGPQFGSKYTDKEAVLDAIATAVHQKVKLVIGRGMIYPTHGRQKTALRRLEDGEFPSLDSRYSVTKSIGDYLNEKGIDFLYQTGVEEADLARELFYRMYFQELKETSNFLSRSDVEEKYDYLKEGINEAIIYMIRAGKDITYTYDNNGFKVSRVFDIANYFYARKNNLPIGKYSYLVDEGIIEKKYLNDSNKFRIISEELYSFDKNNDRLSVDIISNLTFSDISYKNADYAAIEYASNQITGAIKEGANNAQIISDSHQALMQAKIVGSGKDAKLVLNTPQMIRDEWYHKKGLIPVDVKKAQSCKTYSRITQTGKRMNFPGNWTIQGDLDQILRIYPSWGRTNEIKNYVQKTGVPLEKKVEGTITDIQLGSITERAEYYAKFLDIMFYKYGSNIISYMGDLQQGYNYKSYHEESRHTAAHSVGQQRLDFSKLQRPWLENAFGVIPPKIFELHDESNKIDIDQEKSLKILECLEERGIVEKRITDYNMTYAIKSGVNYKMDNLFLPDCFKQYEAHIREKLNTVFLVEMISLVEGNHEKNTDWNHKGYKLTEELKVELETLRNLMGANTDIQFSEYIVNSQGDFVEGSYCYSEINGYRTLTAHNFRSPVKGGGGSPTESMAKVIESLGSEYRNIDVVEQGHLHNFEARVINDRLYIVYPGMAGQSGFEQRLGYSSHPGGLMKIIDSNGDYILDYISSNFIRNWTIKNPKIKEIGLEKHIQNSFTQKAGVIGSEKPDILFPPKPRVLIAADPVKRIGPKIK
;
A
#
# COMPACT_ATOMS: atom_id res chain seq x y z
N MET A 1 8.51 35.51 -32.96
CA MET A 1 7.26 35.17 -33.66
C MET A 1 7.60 34.59 -35.03
N SER A 2 7.69 33.25 -35.15
CA SER A 2 7.49 32.57 -36.43
C SER A 2 6.14 31.86 -36.35
N ASN A 3 5.23 32.24 -37.26
CA ASN A 3 3.94 31.60 -37.42
C ASN A 3 4.16 30.18 -37.98
N ASN A 4 4.33 29.18 -37.10
CA ASN A 4 4.08 27.80 -37.48
C ASN A 4 2.56 27.64 -37.65
N LYS A 5 2.04 28.03 -38.82
CA LYS A 5 0.70 27.62 -39.26
C LYS A 5 0.69 26.09 -39.19
N LYS A 6 -0.06 25.51 -38.23
CA LYS A 6 -0.39 24.08 -38.20
C LYS A 6 -0.84 23.70 -39.62
N MET A 7 -0.04 22.91 -40.33
CA MET A 7 -0.44 22.37 -41.63
C MET A 7 -1.70 21.53 -41.40
N ARG A 8 -2.78 21.80 -42.14
CA ARG A 8 -4.02 21.03 -42.02
C ARG A 8 -3.72 19.57 -42.41
N LYS A 9 -4.26 18.59 -41.68
CA LYS A 9 -4.11 17.13 -41.92
C LYS A 9 -4.35 16.76 -43.40
N SER A 10 -5.29 17.44 -44.07
CA SER A 10 -5.55 17.29 -45.50
C SER A 10 -4.38 17.65 -46.44
N THR A 11 -3.47 18.53 -46.01
CA THR A 11 -2.29 18.95 -46.78
C THR A 11 -1.16 17.93 -46.68
N ILE A 12 -1.00 17.31 -45.50
CA ILE A 12 -0.03 16.23 -45.25
C ILE A 12 -0.39 15.00 -46.09
N ILE A 13 -1.66 14.58 -45.99
CA ILE A 13 -2.20 13.44 -46.73
C ILE A 13 -2.08 13.65 -48.25
N LYS A 14 -2.33 14.88 -48.73
CA LYS A 14 -2.14 15.21 -50.15
C LYS A 14 -0.69 15.01 -50.61
N LYS A 15 0.30 15.44 -49.81
CA LYS A 15 1.72 15.31 -50.13
C LYS A 15 2.18 13.84 -50.20
N ILE A 16 1.73 13.03 -49.23
CA ILE A 16 2.03 11.58 -49.20
C ILE A 16 1.37 10.86 -50.37
N LYS A 17 0.13 11.25 -50.72
CA LYS A 17 -0.62 10.68 -51.83
C LYS A 17 0.07 10.88 -53.19
N ASP A 18 0.69 12.04 -53.40
CA ASP A 18 1.31 12.42 -54.68
C ASP A 18 2.64 11.68 -54.94
N GLN A 19 3.26 11.07 -53.91
CA GLN A 19 4.46 10.23 -54.06
C GLN A 19 4.10 8.82 -54.51
N THR A 20 4.93 8.21 -55.37
CA THR A 20 4.79 6.78 -55.68
C THR A 20 5.21 5.93 -54.48
N ILE A 21 4.81 4.65 -54.45
CA ILE A 21 5.28 3.68 -53.46
C ILE A 21 6.80 3.62 -53.44
N LEU A 22 7.44 3.57 -54.61
CA LEU A 22 8.89 3.49 -54.70
C LEU A 22 9.60 4.77 -54.25
N ASP A 23 9.11 5.95 -54.65
CA ASP A 23 9.70 7.23 -54.21
C ASP A 23 9.70 7.37 -52.69
N PHE A 24 8.60 6.95 -52.05
CA PHE A 24 8.48 6.99 -50.60
C PHE A 24 9.43 6.00 -49.91
N LEU A 25 9.55 4.78 -50.46
CA LEU A 25 10.51 3.78 -49.98
C LEU A 25 11.95 4.28 -50.11
N MET A 26 12.34 4.78 -51.28
CA MET A 26 13.70 5.29 -51.56
C MET A 26 14.07 6.52 -50.73
N LYS A 27 13.07 7.30 -50.30
CA LYS A 27 13.33 8.46 -49.44
C LYS A 27 13.83 8.06 -48.05
N HIS A 28 13.36 6.92 -47.53
CA HIS A 28 13.65 6.47 -46.17
C HIS A 28 14.58 5.26 -46.12
N ASP A 29 15.06 4.80 -47.28
CA ASP A 29 15.94 3.66 -47.39
C ASP A 29 17.10 3.88 -48.37
N LYS A 30 18.27 3.33 -48.04
CA LYS A 30 19.51 3.49 -48.82
C LYS A 30 19.73 2.41 -49.89
N SER A 31 19.00 1.29 -49.87
CA SER A 31 19.16 0.19 -50.85
C SER A 31 17.93 0.02 -51.73
N THR A 32 18.12 -0.21 -53.03
CA THR A 32 17.03 -0.44 -54.00
C THR A 32 16.74 -1.92 -54.25
N GLU A 33 17.59 -2.82 -53.76
CA GLU A 33 17.43 -4.26 -53.99
C GLU A 33 16.63 -4.90 -52.85
N PHE A 34 15.56 -5.61 -53.22
CA PHE A 34 14.92 -6.57 -52.34
C PHE A 34 15.62 -7.91 -52.55
N VAL A 35 16.33 -8.37 -51.52
CA VAL A 35 16.97 -9.69 -51.53
C VAL A 35 16.10 -10.62 -50.70
N TYR A 36 15.76 -11.78 -51.26
CA TYR A 36 15.09 -12.82 -50.51
C TYR A 36 15.97 -13.31 -49.35
N ASP A 37 15.44 -13.23 -48.13
CA ASP A 37 16.14 -13.72 -46.94
C ASP A 37 15.66 -15.13 -46.57
N ASP A 38 16.42 -16.15 -46.95
CA ASP A 38 16.14 -17.56 -46.69
C ASP A 38 15.97 -17.88 -45.19
N LYS A 39 16.52 -17.05 -44.28
CA LYS A 39 16.45 -17.27 -42.83
C LYS A 39 15.10 -16.87 -42.24
N ASN A 40 14.35 -16.00 -42.92
CA ASN A 40 13.10 -15.44 -42.44
C ASN A 40 11.94 -15.90 -43.31
N LYS A 41 11.00 -16.67 -42.76
CA LYS A 41 9.81 -17.11 -43.52
C LYS A 41 8.96 -15.91 -43.93
N ILE A 42 8.45 -15.93 -45.17
CA ILE A 42 7.44 -14.96 -45.63
C ILE A 42 6.10 -15.30 -44.96
N LYS A 43 5.52 -14.35 -44.22
CA LYS A 43 4.15 -14.52 -43.73
C LYS A 43 3.17 -14.18 -44.86
N TYR A 44 2.56 -15.20 -45.43
CA TYR A 44 1.65 -15.03 -46.56
C TYR A 44 0.22 -14.65 -46.18
N THR A 45 -0.29 -15.13 -45.03
CA THR A 45 -1.69 -14.95 -44.60
C THR A 45 -1.82 -14.81 -43.09
N SER A 46 -3.02 -14.42 -42.62
CA SER A 46 -3.35 -14.39 -41.20
C SER A 46 -4.05 -15.69 -40.81
N SER A 47 -3.65 -16.31 -39.71
CA SER A 47 -4.41 -17.43 -39.14
C SER A 47 -5.60 -16.94 -38.30
N ASP A 48 -5.83 -15.64 -38.19
CA ASP A 48 -6.69 -15.06 -37.16
C ASP A 48 -8.03 -14.56 -37.75
N SER A 49 -9.09 -14.60 -36.94
CA SER A 49 -10.39 -14.04 -37.34
C SER A 49 -10.44 -12.56 -36.98
N PHE A 50 -10.85 -11.71 -37.91
CA PHE A 50 -10.87 -10.25 -37.73
C PHE A 50 -12.20 -9.59 -38.03
N GLY A 51 -13.14 -10.34 -38.59
CA GLY A 51 -14.25 -9.74 -39.30
C GLY A 51 -15.10 -8.75 -38.48
N LYS A 52 -15.53 -9.17 -37.30
CA LYS A 52 -16.36 -8.34 -36.40
C LYS A 52 -15.66 -7.05 -35.95
N ALA A 53 -14.36 -7.11 -35.70
CA ALA A 53 -13.61 -5.96 -35.22
C ALA A 53 -13.38 -4.93 -36.33
N VAL A 54 -13.15 -5.39 -37.56
CA VAL A 54 -13.05 -4.52 -38.74
C VAL A 54 -14.37 -3.79 -39.00
N GLU A 55 -15.50 -4.49 -39.01
CA GLU A 55 -16.82 -3.85 -39.22
C GLU A 55 -17.13 -2.81 -38.14
N ALA A 56 -16.86 -3.12 -36.87
CA ALA A 56 -17.11 -2.22 -35.77
C ALA A 56 -16.23 -0.96 -35.84
N LEU A 57 -14.95 -1.11 -36.21
CA LEU A 57 -14.04 0.02 -36.37
C LEU A 57 -14.37 0.86 -37.63
N ALA A 58 -14.78 0.25 -38.74
CA ALA A 58 -15.28 0.96 -39.92
C ALA A 58 -16.53 1.79 -39.58
N ASN A 59 -17.45 1.23 -38.78
CA ASN A 59 -18.64 1.94 -38.32
C ASN A 59 -18.31 3.12 -37.40
N GLU A 60 -17.33 2.99 -36.50
CA GLU A 60 -16.86 4.07 -35.62
C GLU A 60 -16.34 5.26 -36.45
N TYR A 61 -15.67 4.98 -37.55
CA TYR A 61 -15.04 5.99 -38.41
C TYR A 61 -15.89 6.47 -39.58
N LYS A 62 -17.15 6.02 -39.71
CA LYS A 62 -18.02 6.35 -40.85
C LYS A 62 -18.20 7.86 -41.08
N ASP A 63 -18.14 8.67 -40.01
CA ASP A 63 -18.34 10.12 -40.06
C ASP A 63 -17.02 10.92 -40.15
N VAL A 64 -15.87 10.23 -40.14
CA VAL A 64 -14.54 10.83 -40.16
C VAL A 64 -14.07 11.07 -41.60
N SER A 65 -13.43 12.21 -41.82
CA SER A 65 -13.11 12.67 -43.17
C SER A 65 -11.76 12.22 -43.72
N TYR A 66 -10.79 11.70 -42.96
CA TYR A 66 -9.48 11.24 -43.50
C TYR A 66 -8.74 10.36 -42.47
N PRO A 67 -9.21 9.12 -42.19
CA PRO A 67 -8.54 8.27 -41.21
C PRO A 67 -7.13 7.88 -41.67
N THR A 68 -6.17 7.97 -40.75
CA THR A 68 -4.77 7.61 -40.92
C THR A 68 -4.48 6.33 -40.14
N ILE A 69 -4.05 5.30 -40.85
CA ILE A 69 -3.79 3.96 -40.32
C ILE A 69 -2.28 3.68 -40.42
N ALA A 70 -1.66 3.34 -39.31
CA ALA A 70 -0.28 2.85 -39.28
C ALA A 70 -0.30 1.37 -38.86
N ALA A 71 0.28 0.48 -39.66
CA ALA A 71 0.11 -0.95 -39.51
C ALA A 71 1.43 -1.72 -39.58
N ASN A 72 1.62 -2.65 -38.64
CA ASN A 72 2.62 -3.68 -38.78
C ASN A 72 2.16 -4.70 -39.84
N VAL A 73 3.02 -5.06 -40.79
CA VAL A 73 2.65 -5.88 -41.97
C VAL A 73 2.16 -7.28 -41.62
N SER A 74 2.48 -7.77 -40.42
CA SER A 74 1.92 -9.02 -39.90
C SER A 74 0.38 -9.06 -39.82
N GLY A 75 -0.32 -7.92 -40.02
CA GLY A 75 -1.77 -7.81 -40.19
C GLY A 75 -2.23 -7.24 -41.54
N PHE A 76 -1.60 -7.60 -42.66
CA PHE A 76 -1.89 -7.05 -43.99
C PHE A 76 -3.36 -7.20 -44.42
N TYR A 77 -3.92 -8.42 -44.41
CA TYR A 77 -5.28 -8.68 -44.93
C TYR A 77 -6.35 -8.01 -44.08
N GLU A 78 -6.13 -7.92 -42.78
CA GLU A 78 -7.03 -7.29 -41.82
C GLU A 78 -7.09 -5.78 -42.05
N VAL A 79 -5.94 -5.17 -42.25
CA VAL A 79 -5.81 -3.73 -42.54
C VAL A 79 -6.28 -3.40 -43.94
N ALA A 80 -6.00 -4.25 -44.93
CA ALA A 80 -6.48 -4.06 -46.30
C ALA A 80 -8.00 -4.16 -46.38
N THR A 81 -8.58 -5.14 -45.68
CA THR A 81 -10.03 -5.28 -45.54
C THR A 81 -10.64 -4.05 -44.84
N LEU A 82 -10.09 -3.63 -43.70
CA LEU A 82 -10.53 -2.41 -42.98
C LEU A 82 -10.50 -1.16 -43.86
N ALA A 83 -9.38 -0.93 -44.55
CA ALA A 83 -9.22 0.23 -45.41
C ALA A 83 -10.19 0.20 -46.61
N GLY A 84 -10.45 -0.98 -47.18
CA GLY A 84 -11.44 -1.16 -48.23
C GLY A 84 -12.87 -0.87 -47.77
N LEU A 85 -13.28 -1.41 -46.62
CA LEU A 85 -14.58 -1.10 -46.00
C LEU A 85 -14.72 0.40 -45.69
N MET A 86 -13.68 1.04 -45.14
CA MET A 86 -13.71 2.47 -44.81
C MET A 86 -13.85 3.34 -46.06
N GLU A 87 -13.25 2.97 -47.20
CA GLU A 87 -13.40 3.73 -48.45
C GLU A 87 -14.85 3.77 -48.93
N GLY A 88 -15.58 2.66 -48.78
CA GLY A 88 -16.99 2.56 -49.16
C GLY A 88 -17.98 3.17 -48.14
N THR A 89 -17.63 3.17 -46.85
CA THR A 89 -18.55 3.54 -45.75
C THR A 89 -18.34 4.95 -45.18
N CYS A 90 -17.15 5.54 -45.31
CA CYS A 90 -16.87 6.88 -44.79
C CYS A 90 -17.56 7.99 -45.62
N ARG A 91 -17.86 9.13 -44.97
CA ARG A 91 -18.53 10.30 -45.57
C ARG A 91 -17.99 10.62 -46.98
N LYS A 92 -18.90 10.70 -47.95
CA LYS A 92 -18.69 10.81 -49.42
C LYS A 92 -17.31 11.38 -49.83
N ARG A 93 -16.49 10.52 -50.46
CA ARG A 93 -15.24 10.80 -51.19
C ARG A 93 -14.02 11.18 -50.35
N THR A 94 -13.84 10.53 -49.22
CA THR A 94 -12.61 10.64 -48.45
C THR A 94 -11.96 9.29 -48.23
N LYS A 95 -10.64 9.20 -48.50
CA LYS A 95 -9.91 7.93 -48.59
C LYS A 95 -9.00 7.74 -47.38
N PRO A 96 -9.00 6.55 -46.72
CA PRO A 96 -8.03 6.24 -45.68
C PRO A 96 -6.60 6.30 -46.23
N SER A 97 -5.66 6.75 -45.40
CA SER A 97 -4.22 6.67 -45.67
C SER A 97 -3.60 5.59 -44.82
N VAL A 98 -2.87 4.67 -45.45
CA VAL A 98 -2.29 3.48 -44.82
C VAL A 98 -0.78 3.50 -44.97
N LEU A 99 -0.08 3.36 -43.85
CA LEU A 99 1.37 3.18 -43.79
C LEU A 99 1.68 1.82 -43.19
N PHE A 100 2.23 0.92 -44.01
CA PHE A 100 2.70 -0.39 -43.61
C PHE A 100 4.17 -0.34 -43.20
N PHE A 101 4.54 -1.01 -42.10
CA PHE A 101 5.92 -1.13 -41.65
C PHE A 101 6.20 -2.50 -41.04
N ASP A 102 7.42 -3.01 -41.16
CA ASP A 102 7.88 -4.24 -40.50
C ASP A 102 9.41 -4.26 -40.47
N ARG A 103 9.98 -5.00 -39.53
CA ARG A 103 11.42 -5.32 -39.51
C ARG A 103 11.78 -6.39 -40.52
N ASN A 104 10.83 -7.27 -40.85
CA ASN A 104 11.07 -8.37 -41.77
C ASN A 104 10.82 -7.90 -43.20
N ILE A 105 11.90 -7.73 -43.96
CA ILE A 105 11.86 -7.33 -45.37
C ILE A 105 10.98 -8.25 -46.23
N ASN A 106 10.94 -9.55 -45.92
CA ASN A 106 10.12 -10.51 -46.65
C ASN A 106 8.61 -10.26 -46.49
N ASN A 107 8.17 -9.79 -45.31
CA ASN A 107 6.77 -9.42 -45.10
C ASN A 107 6.40 -8.18 -45.92
N ILE A 108 7.29 -7.18 -45.95
CA ILE A 108 7.09 -5.97 -46.76
C ILE A 108 6.99 -6.30 -48.25
N GLN A 109 7.85 -7.19 -48.77
CA GLN A 109 7.78 -7.67 -50.14
C GLN A 109 6.42 -8.29 -50.47
N ASN A 110 5.90 -9.15 -49.58
CA ASN A 110 4.58 -9.76 -49.75
C ASN A 110 3.45 -8.72 -49.78
N ALA A 111 3.50 -7.72 -48.90
CA ALA A 111 2.49 -6.66 -48.87
C ALA A 111 2.52 -5.79 -50.13
N ILE A 112 3.72 -5.44 -50.64
CA ILE A 112 3.89 -4.71 -51.90
C ILE A 112 3.37 -5.55 -53.08
N PHE A 113 3.74 -6.83 -53.14
CA PHE A 113 3.30 -7.76 -54.17
C PHE A 113 1.77 -7.84 -54.25
N ASN A 114 1.09 -8.11 -53.13
CA ASN A 114 -0.38 -8.18 -53.09
C ASN A 114 -1.03 -6.83 -53.45
N THR A 115 -0.49 -5.72 -52.95
CA THR A 115 -1.01 -4.36 -53.23
C THR A 115 -0.95 -4.04 -54.71
N LEU A 116 0.18 -4.32 -55.37
CA LEU A 116 0.34 -4.07 -56.81
C LEU A 116 -0.51 -5.03 -57.63
N LEU A 117 -0.59 -6.31 -57.25
CA LEU A 117 -1.46 -7.28 -57.92
C LEU A 117 -2.93 -6.85 -57.90
N ILE A 118 -3.44 -6.42 -56.73
CA ILE A 118 -4.80 -5.85 -56.58
C ILE A 118 -5.02 -4.64 -57.51
N SER A 119 -4.01 -3.79 -57.66
CA SER A 119 -4.13 -2.61 -58.53
C SER A 119 -4.23 -2.95 -60.03
N MET A 120 -3.72 -4.12 -60.43
CA MET A 120 -3.68 -4.58 -61.83
C MET A 120 -4.90 -5.40 -62.24
N SER A 121 -5.56 -6.09 -61.32
CA SER A 121 -6.72 -6.95 -61.59
C SER A 121 -8.03 -6.15 -61.63
N ASN A 122 -9.01 -6.57 -62.43
CA ASN A 122 -10.29 -5.85 -62.55
C ASN A 122 -11.24 -6.14 -61.38
N ASN A 123 -11.34 -7.40 -60.97
CA ASN A 123 -12.16 -7.90 -59.85
C ASN A 123 -11.36 -8.92 -59.02
N LYS A 124 -11.96 -9.40 -57.92
CA LYS A 124 -11.31 -10.37 -57.02
C LYS A 124 -11.09 -11.75 -57.66
N GLU A 125 -11.98 -12.18 -58.56
CA GLU A 125 -11.87 -13.48 -59.24
C GLU A 125 -10.64 -13.50 -60.17
N GLU A 126 -10.46 -12.46 -60.98
CA GLU A 126 -9.30 -12.28 -61.85
C GLU A 126 -8.01 -12.27 -61.01
N LEU A 127 -8.00 -11.51 -59.90
CA LEU A 127 -6.86 -11.49 -58.99
C LEU A 127 -6.51 -12.86 -58.44
N LEU A 128 -7.50 -13.62 -57.95
CA LEU A 128 -7.24 -14.96 -57.40
C LEU A 128 -6.71 -15.90 -58.49
N THR A 129 -7.17 -15.79 -59.73
CA THR A 129 -6.59 -16.57 -60.84
C THR A 129 -5.18 -16.12 -61.21
N ASP A 130 -4.89 -14.82 -61.15
CA ASP A 130 -3.55 -14.27 -61.42
C ASP A 130 -2.55 -14.67 -60.34
N LEU A 131 -2.95 -14.61 -59.07
CA LEU A 131 -2.15 -14.97 -57.90
C LEU A 131 -1.62 -16.40 -57.98
N PHE A 132 -2.34 -17.27 -58.69
CA PHE A 132 -1.96 -18.66 -58.95
C PHE A 132 -1.46 -18.92 -60.38
N ALA A 133 -1.28 -17.87 -61.18
CA ALA A 133 -0.86 -17.92 -62.59
C ALA A 133 -1.65 -18.96 -63.40
N LEU A 134 -2.98 -18.89 -63.34
CA LEU A 134 -3.85 -19.72 -64.18
C LEU A 134 -3.96 -19.11 -65.58
N ASP A 135 -3.69 -19.90 -66.61
CA ASP A 135 -4.00 -19.51 -67.99
C ASP A 135 -5.50 -19.68 -68.29
N ASN A 136 -5.93 -19.30 -69.49
CA ASN A 136 -7.35 -19.37 -69.82
C ASN A 136 -7.85 -20.82 -69.86
N VAL A 137 -7.02 -21.79 -70.27
CA VAL A 137 -7.37 -23.21 -70.26
C VAL A 137 -7.54 -23.72 -68.83
N ASP A 138 -6.63 -23.38 -67.94
CA ASP A 138 -6.69 -23.70 -66.51
C ASP A 138 -7.98 -23.17 -65.87
N ILE A 139 -8.41 -21.96 -66.23
CA ILE A 139 -9.66 -21.38 -65.75
C ILE A 139 -10.86 -22.23 -66.20
N VAL A 140 -10.91 -22.67 -67.47
CA VAL A 140 -11.97 -23.56 -67.94
C VAL A 140 -11.91 -24.92 -67.22
N LYS A 141 -10.72 -25.51 -67.04
CA LYS A 141 -10.52 -26.77 -66.30
C LYS A 141 -10.96 -26.67 -64.84
N ALA A 142 -10.71 -25.55 -64.19
CA ALA A 142 -11.03 -25.32 -62.79
C ALA A 142 -12.53 -25.15 -62.56
N PHE A 143 -13.21 -24.38 -63.41
CA PHE A 143 -14.58 -23.94 -63.13
C PHE A 143 -15.65 -24.63 -63.98
N GLU A 144 -15.31 -25.07 -65.19
CA GLU A 144 -16.19 -25.72 -66.16
C GLU A 144 -15.52 -26.97 -66.81
N PRO A 145 -15.11 -27.98 -66.01
CA PRO A 145 -14.36 -29.14 -66.51
C PRO A 145 -15.11 -29.94 -67.57
N LYS A 146 -16.46 -30.00 -67.48
CA LYS A 146 -17.28 -30.69 -68.48
C LYS A 146 -17.25 -30.01 -69.85
N ILE A 147 -17.07 -28.69 -69.89
CA ILE A 147 -16.93 -27.95 -71.15
C ILE A 147 -15.56 -28.23 -71.75
N TYR A 148 -14.51 -28.24 -70.92
CA TYR A 148 -13.17 -28.64 -71.33
C TYR A 148 -13.15 -30.07 -71.91
N ASP A 149 -13.73 -31.04 -71.22
CA ASP A 149 -13.77 -32.45 -71.66
C ASP A 149 -14.47 -32.59 -73.03
N LYS A 150 -15.60 -31.89 -73.21
CA LYS A 150 -16.34 -31.86 -74.49
C LYS A 150 -15.54 -31.20 -75.62
N LEU A 151 -14.82 -30.12 -75.33
CA LEU A 151 -13.97 -29.46 -76.31
C LEU A 151 -12.79 -30.36 -76.71
N CYS A 152 -12.18 -31.07 -75.76
CA CYS A 152 -11.16 -32.07 -76.04
C CYS A 152 -11.69 -33.19 -76.92
N GLU A 153 -12.83 -33.78 -76.57
CA GLU A 153 -13.48 -34.84 -77.35
C GLU A 153 -13.79 -34.36 -78.78
N LYS A 154 -14.30 -33.13 -78.92
CA LYS A 154 -14.55 -32.50 -80.22
C LYS A 154 -13.27 -32.32 -81.03
N VAL A 155 -12.20 -31.80 -80.44
CA VAL A 155 -10.91 -31.61 -81.14
C VAL A 155 -10.31 -32.94 -81.57
N ILE A 156 -10.34 -33.96 -80.70
CA ILE A 156 -9.81 -35.29 -81.00
C ILE A 156 -10.62 -35.96 -82.12
N THR A 157 -11.94 -35.77 -82.18
CA THR A 157 -12.80 -36.46 -83.16
C THR A 157 -12.93 -35.72 -84.50
N GLU A 158 -12.90 -34.39 -84.50
CA GLU A 158 -13.23 -33.57 -85.67
C GLU A 158 -12.00 -32.95 -86.37
N ASN A 159 -10.85 -32.81 -85.69
CA ASN A 159 -9.67 -32.15 -86.28
C ASN A 159 -8.75 -33.15 -86.99
N GLU A 160 -8.49 -32.96 -88.28
CA GLU A 160 -7.61 -33.84 -89.08
C GLU A 160 -6.19 -33.98 -88.50
N GLN A 161 -5.67 -32.96 -87.80
CA GLN A 161 -4.36 -32.99 -87.13
C GLN A 161 -4.34 -33.98 -85.96
N PHE A 162 -5.44 -34.14 -85.23
CA PHE A 162 -5.49 -34.91 -83.97
C PHE A 162 -6.24 -36.24 -84.08
N LYS A 163 -7.10 -36.40 -85.10
CA LYS A 163 -8.02 -37.55 -85.31
C LYS A 163 -7.37 -38.93 -85.36
N ASN A 164 -6.08 -39.00 -85.69
CA ASN A 164 -5.32 -40.24 -85.80
C ASN A 164 -4.04 -40.24 -84.94
N THR A 165 -3.95 -39.35 -83.95
CA THR A 165 -2.83 -39.25 -83.00
C THR A 165 -3.35 -39.35 -81.58
N ASN A 166 -2.51 -39.71 -80.61
CA ASN A 166 -2.80 -39.55 -79.19
C ASN A 166 -2.13 -38.24 -78.71
N PRO A 167 -2.77 -37.07 -78.88
CA PRO A 167 -2.16 -35.82 -78.45
C PRO A 167 -1.98 -35.81 -76.93
N THR A 168 -0.85 -35.25 -76.51
CA THR A 168 -0.61 -34.95 -75.10
C THR A 168 -1.55 -33.83 -74.64
N GLU A 169 -1.82 -33.77 -73.33
CA GLU A 169 -2.66 -32.72 -72.74
C GLU A 169 -2.14 -31.31 -73.10
N LYS A 170 -0.82 -31.11 -73.14
CA LYS A 170 -0.21 -29.84 -73.55
C LYS A 170 -0.50 -29.45 -75.00
N GLU A 171 -0.56 -30.42 -75.92
CA GLU A 171 -0.88 -30.17 -77.33
C GLU A 171 -2.36 -29.81 -77.51
N LEU A 172 -3.24 -30.44 -76.74
CA LEU A 172 -4.67 -30.10 -76.70
C LEU A 172 -4.90 -28.72 -76.08
N ASP A 173 -4.27 -28.43 -74.94
CA ASP A 173 -4.36 -27.14 -74.26
C ASP A 173 -3.94 -25.99 -75.18
N ALA A 174 -2.78 -26.11 -75.84
CA ALA A 174 -2.30 -25.10 -76.78
C ALA A 174 -3.25 -24.90 -77.98
N TYR A 175 -3.89 -25.97 -78.46
CA TYR A 175 -4.86 -25.87 -79.56
C TYR A 175 -6.17 -25.21 -79.11
N LEU A 176 -6.68 -25.58 -77.92
CA LEU A 176 -7.90 -25.02 -77.34
C LEU A 176 -7.75 -23.53 -77.03
N GLU A 177 -6.61 -23.13 -76.46
CA GLU A 177 -6.27 -21.74 -76.16
C GLU A 177 -6.32 -20.85 -77.40
N ASN A 178 -5.79 -21.33 -78.53
CA ASN A 178 -5.70 -20.53 -79.76
C ASN A 178 -7.00 -20.52 -80.59
N ASN A 179 -7.89 -21.50 -80.43
CA ASN A 179 -9.01 -21.70 -81.37
C ASN A 179 -10.41 -21.65 -80.73
N TYR A 180 -10.56 -21.96 -79.44
CA TYR A 180 -11.87 -22.11 -78.80
C TYR A 180 -12.04 -21.31 -77.52
N ILE A 181 -10.97 -21.06 -76.77
CA ILE A 181 -11.02 -20.37 -75.48
C ILE A 181 -10.61 -18.92 -75.70
N SER A 182 -11.61 -18.02 -75.79
CA SER A 182 -11.38 -16.57 -75.89
C SER A 182 -11.47 -15.89 -74.53
N LYS A 183 -10.92 -14.69 -74.41
CA LYS A 183 -11.00 -13.87 -73.18
C LYS A 183 -12.45 -13.56 -72.75
N ASP A 184 -13.36 -13.44 -73.71
CA ASP A 184 -14.78 -13.18 -73.42
C ASP A 184 -15.42 -14.40 -72.75
N VAL A 185 -15.10 -15.61 -73.23
CA VAL A 185 -15.56 -16.87 -72.63
C VAL A 185 -15.02 -17.03 -71.21
N VAL A 186 -13.74 -16.75 -71.00
CA VAL A 186 -13.10 -16.80 -69.68
C VAL A 186 -13.76 -15.82 -68.71
N SER A 187 -14.04 -14.60 -69.17
CA SER A 187 -14.70 -13.57 -68.36
C SER A 187 -16.11 -14.00 -67.92
N VAL A 188 -16.87 -14.65 -68.81
CA VAL A 188 -18.20 -15.20 -68.48
C VAL A 188 -18.07 -16.33 -67.44
N ILE A 189 -17.12 -17.25 -67.61
CA ILE A 189 -16.89 -18.36 -66.68
C ILE A 189 -16.53 -17.84 -65.28
N LEU A 190 -15.66 -16.83 -65.19
CA LEU A 190 -15.30 -16.23 -63.91
C LEU A 190 -16.50 -15.54 -63.23
N ASN A 191 -17.41 -14.94 -63.99
CA ASN A 191 -18.60 -14.30 -63.43
C ASN A 191 -19.68 -15.30 -62.99
N GLU A 192 -19.89 -16.39 -63.73
CA GLU A 192 -21.03 -17.29 -63.53
C GLU A 192 -20.69 -18.56 -62.72
N SER A 193 -19.45 -19.05 -62.81
CA SER A 193 -19.09 -20.40 -62.35
C SER A 193 -17.97 -20.44 -61.32
N PHE A 194 -17.35 -19.29 -61.01
CA PHE A 194 -16.27 -19.19 -60.04
C PHE A 194 -16.75 -19.50 -58.62
N THR A 195 -16.00 -20.36 -57.92
CA THR A 195 -16.12 -20.50 -56.47
C THR A 195 -14.74 -20.79 -55.88
N ILE A 196 -14.47 -20.24 -54.70
CA ILE A 196 -13.25 -20.50 -53.93
C ILE A 196 -13.02 -22.02 -53.75
N LYS A 197 -14.09 -22.78 -53.51
CA LYS A 197 -14.02 -24.25 -53.37
C LYS A 197 -13.50 -24.93 -54.65
N LYS A 198 -14.05 -24.58 -55.83
CA LYS A 198 -13.60 -25.14 -57.11
C LYS A 198 -12.13 -24.80 -57.38
N LEU A 199 -11.73 -23.56 -57.13
CA LEU A 199 -10.35 -23.10 -57.30
C LEU A 199 -9.37 -23.88 -56.40
N LYS A 200 -9.68 -23.99 -55.10
CA LYS A 200 -8.88 -24.74 -54.13
C LYS A 200 -8.71 -26.21 -54.53
N THR A 201 -9.82 -26.87 -54.89
CA THR A 201 -9.80 -28.26 -55.36
C THR A 201 -8.94 -28.42 -56.61
N PHE A 202 -9.08 -27.52 -57.60
CA PHE A 202 -8.25 -27.59 -58.81
C PHE A 202 -6.75 -27.43 -58.51
N LEU A 203 -6.38 -26.44 -57.67
CA LEU A 203 -4.98 -26.17 -57.34
C LEU A 203 -4.31 -27.33 -56.59
N LEU A 204 -4.97 -27.84 -55.54
CA LEU A 204 -4.39 -28.85 -54.64
C LEU A 204 -4.51 -30.29 -55.16
N GLU A 205 -5.59 -30.61 -55.88
CA GLU A 205 -5.87 -32.00 -56.29
C GLU A 205 -5.50 -32.27 -57.76
N LYS A 206 -5.41 -31.24 -58.61
CA LYS A 206 -5.19 -31.40 -60.06
C LYS A 206 -3.91 -30.74 -60.58
N LYS A 207 -3.74 -29.42 -60.39
CA LYS A 207 -2.62 -28.66 -60.98
C LYS A 207 -1.29 -28.88 -60.26
N TYR A 208 -1.30 -28.83 -58.93
CA TYR A 208 -0.10 -28.93 -58.08
C TYR A 208 -0.26 -30.02 -57.00
N SER A 209 -0.56 -31.24 -57.44
CA SER A 209 -0.66 -32.44 -56.58
C SER A 209 0.73 -32.98 -56.18
N LEU A 210 0.77 -33.98 -55.29
CA LEU A 210 2.02 -34.67 -54.88
C LEU A 210 2.91 -35.16 -56.04
N SER A 211 2.37 -35.30 -57.25
CA SER A 211 3.08 -35.75 -58.46
C SER A 211 3.51 -34.62 -59.41
N ASN A 212 3.08 -33.36 -59.19
CA ASN A 212 3.40 -32.20 -60.03
C ASN A 212 4.00 -31.07 -59.16
N SER A 213 5.30 -30.83 -59.29
CA SER A 213 6.01 -29.79 -58.53
C SER A 213 5.68 -28.37 -59.01
N TYR A 214 5.58 -27.42 -58.08
CA TYR A 214 5.42 -25.99 -58.38
C TYR A 214 6.60 -25.45 -59.20
N ASP A 215 6.32 -24.87 -60.37
CA ASP A 215 7.30 -24.23 -61.25
C ASP A 215 7.28 -22.71 -61.04
N TYR A 216 8.26 -22.22 -60.28
CA TYR A 216 8.34 -20.80 -59.94
C TYR A 216 8.74 -19.93 -61.14
N GLU A 217 9.50 -20.45 -62.11
CA GLU A 217 9.94 -19.68 -63.28
C GLU A 217 8.76 -19.44 -64.22
N ALA A 218 7.96 -20.48 -64.46
CA ALA A 218 6.73 -20.38 -65.25
C ALA A 218 5.71 -19.44 -64.59
N HIS A 219 5.52 -19.57 -63.27
CA HIS A 219 4.61 -18.72 -62.52
C HIS A 219 5.05 -17.26 -62.56
N ASN A 220 6.32 -16.96 -62.23
CA ASN A 220 6.84 -15.60 -62.25
C ASN A 220 6.71 -14.99 -63.65
N LYS A 221 7.06 -15.74 -64.71
CA LYS A 221 6.93 -15.27 -66.09
C LYS A 221 5.48 -14.84 -66.43
N ALA A 222 4.49 -15.63 -66.05
CA ALA A 222 3.08 -15.32 -66.27
C ALA A 222 2.66 -14.00 -65.56
N LEU A 223 3.09 -13.82 -64.31
CA LEU A 223 2.86 -12.59 -63.55
C LEU A 223 3.52 -11.38 -64.22
N LEU A 224 4.75 -11.52 -64.73
CA LEU A 224 5.46 -10.44 -65.42
C LEU A 224 4.82 -10.05 -66.75
N GLU A 225 4.32 -11.02 -67.52
CA GLU A 225 3.59 -10.75 -68.76
C GLU A 225 2.29 -9.96 -68.49
N LYS A 226 1.65 -10.20 -67.35
CA LYS A 226 0.54 -9.36 -66.89
C LYS A 226 1.04 -7.99 -66.47
N ALA A 227 2.04 -7.90 -65.60
CA ALA A 227 2.56 -6.65 -65.08
C ALA A 227 2.98 -5.67 -66.18
N LYS A 228 3.64 -6.14 -67.25
CA LYS A 228 4.05 -5.32 -68.41
C LYS A 228 2.89 -4.61 -69.13
N LYS A 229 1.66 -5.10 -68.99
CA LYS A 229 0.46 -4.48 -69.58
C LYS A 229 -0.08 -3.33 -68.71
N HIS A 230 0.25 -3.31 -67.41
CA HIS A 230 -0.37 -2.42 -66.42
C HIS A 230 0.61 -1.48 -65.71
N LEU A 231 1.86 -1.89 -65.50
CA LEU A 231 2.92 -1.13 -64.83
C LEU A 231 4.00 -0.69 -65.84
N LYS A 232 4.70 0.41 -65.52
CA LYS A 232 5.79 0.97 -66.34
C LYS A 232 6.91 1.52 -65.46
N GLY A 233 8.12 1.61 -66.03
CA GLY A 233 9.28 2.22 -65.38
C GLY A 233 9.61 1.56 -64.04
N ASP A 234 9.95 2.36 -63.04
CA ASP A 234 10.49 1.85 -61.77
C ASP A 234 9.48 1.00 -60.98
N MET A 235 8.17 1.19 -61.18
CA MET A 235 7.14 0.35 -60.57
C MET A 235 7.08 -1.06 -61.19
N LEU A 236 7.38 -1.19 -62.49
CA LEU A 236 7.50 -2.49 -63.13
C LEU A 236 8.74 -3.22 -62.60
N SER A 237 9.88 -2.52 -62.47
CA SER A 237 11.10 -3.08 -61.89
C SER A 237 10.94 -3.49 -60.43
N LEU A 238 10.19 -2.72 -59.63
CA LEU A 238 9.83 -3.10 -58.27
C LEU A 238 9.00 -4.39 -58.25
N PHE A 239 7.98 -4.48 -59.11
CA PHE A 239 7.15 -5.68 -59.20
C PHE A 239 7.96 -6.90 -59.66
N GLU A 240 8.83 -6.73 -60.66
CA GLU A 240 9.72 -7.79 -61.16
C GLU A 240 10.57 -8.41 -60.06
N ASN A 241 11.15 -7.58 -59.20
CA ASN A 241 11.97 -8.06 -58.10
C ASN A 241 11.13 -8.78 -57.03
N VAL A 242 10.05 -8.16 -56.54
CA VAL A 242 9.25 -8.77 -55.46
C VAL A 242 8.49 -10.02 -55.92
N SER A 243 8.02 -10.09 -57.18
CA SER A 243 7.34 -11.29 -57.69
C SER A 243 8.32 -12.46 -57.83
N GLU A 244 9.55 -12.21 -58.29
CA GLU A 244 10.58 -13.24 -58.36
C GLU A 244 10.90 -13.82 -56.99
N ASN A 245 11.08 -12.98 -55.97
CA ASN A 245 11.37 -13.42 -54.60
C ASN A 245 10.20 -14.19 -53.98
N ILE A 246 8.95 -13.74 -54.21
CA ILE A 246 7.75 -14.42 -53.73
C ILE A 246 7.62 -15.80 -54.38
N CYS A 247 7.75 -15.91 -55.70
CA CYS A 247 7.69 -17.17 -56.42
C CYS A 247 8.82 -18.12 -55.99
N LYS A 248 10.06 -17.65 -55.85
CA LYS A 248 11.18 -18.45 -55.34
C LYS A 248 10.88 -18.99 -53.94
N SER A 249 10.37 -18.16 -53.03
CA SER A 249 9.99 -18.62 -51.70
C SER A 249 8.91 -19.69 -51.73
N LEU A 250 7.90 -19.57 -52.62
CA LEU A 250 6.85 -20.59 -52.75
C LEU A 250 7.36 -21.94 -53.30
N SER A 251 8.53 -21.96 -53.95
CA SER A 251 9.16 -23.18 -54.47
C SER A 251 9.83 -24.06 -53.42
N GLU A 252 10.01 -23.56 -52.20
CA GLU A 252 10.52 -24.36 -51.10
C GLU A 252 9.51 -25.45 -50.69
N GLU A 253 10.02 -26.58 -50.18
CA GLU A 253 9.23 -27.78 -49.89
C GLU A 253 7.95 -27.46 -49.10
N ASN A 254 6.81 -27.89 -49.63
CA ASN A 254 5.45 -27.70 -49.10
C ASN A 254 4.92 -26.26 -48.98
N ARG A 255 5.72 -25.21 -49.24
CA ARG A 255 5.29 -23.82 -49.01
C ARG A 255 4.14 -23.35 -49.91
N PHE A 256 4.12 -23.73 -51.18
CA PHE A 256 3.00 -23.42 -52.08
C PHE A 256 1.68 -24.04 -51.61
N ILE A 257 1.73 -25.30 -51.15
CA ILE A 257 0.56 -26.02 -50.62
C ILE A 257 0.10 -25.36 -49.32
N GLU A 258 1.01 -25.09 -48.38
CA GLU A 258 0.72 -24.40 -47.12
C GLU A 258 0.09 -23.02 -47.37
N PHE A 259 0.66 -22.22 -48.26
CA PHE A 259 0.11 -20.92 -48.65
C PHE A 259 -1.33 -21.06 -49.17
N THR A 260 -1.55 -21.99 -50.10
CA THR A 260 -2.87 -22.23 -50.71
C THR A 260 -3.88 -22.64 -49.63
N GLU A 261 -3.52 -23.59 -48.77
CA GLU A 261 -4.40 -24.02 -47.68
C GLU A 261 -4.72 -22.90 -46.69
N TYR A 262 -3.71 -22.15 -46.26
CA TYR A 262 -3.88 -21.10 -45.27
C TYR A 262 -4.66 -19.90 -45.82
N LEU A 263 -4.45 -19.52 -47.09
CA LEU A 263 -5.21 -18.44 -47.72
C LEU A 263 -6.70 -18.76 -47.77
N PHE A 264 -7.06 -19.96 -48.21
CA PHE A 264 -8.47 -20.34 -48.27
C PHE A 264 -9.09 -20.53 -46.88
N LYS A 265 -8.31 -21.01 -45.89
CA LYS A 265 -8.77 -21.05 -44.49
C LYS A 265 -9.01 -19.63 -43.93
N ASP A 266 -8.14 -18.67 -44.24
CA ASP A 266 -8.28 -17.26 -43.83
C ASP A 266 -9.54 -16.63 -44.45
N ILE A 267 -9.75 -16.84 -45.75
CA ILE A 267 -10.97 -16.40 -46.46
C ILE A 267 -12.22 -17.03 -45.85
N GLU A 268 -12.24 -18.35 -45.64
CA GLU A 268 -13.39 -19.07 -45.05
C GLU A 268 -13.71 -18.59 -43.62
N ARG A 269 -12.70 -18.24 -42.82
CA ARG A 269 -12.86 -17.73 -41.45
C ARG A 269 -13.41 -16.31 -41.40
N ASN A 270 -13.14 -15.51 -42.43
CA ASN A 270 -13.52 -14.10 -42.53
C ASN A 270 -14.49 -13.86 -43.70
N LYS A 271 -15.35 -14.84 -43.94
CA LYS A 271 -16.32 -14.85 -45.04
C LYS A 271 -17.18 -13.59 -45.05
N ASP A 272 -17.63 -13.19 -46.22
CA ASP A 272 -18.51 -12.07 -46.51
C ASP A 272 -17.84 -10.69 -46.40
N ILE A 273 -16.65 -10.58 -45.78
CA ILE A 273 -15.93 -9.30 -45.68
C ILE A 273 -14.45 -9.35 -46.01
N HIS A 274 -13.82 -10.53 -46.08
CA HIS A 274 -12.42 -10.66 -46.50
C HIS A 274 -12.21 -9.97 -47.86
N ILE A 275 -11.09 -9.28 -48.05
CA ILE A 275 -10.78 -8.53 -49.28
C ILE A 275 -10.86 -9.37 -50.57
N TYR A 276 -10.66 -10.68 -50.48
CA TYR A 276 -10.77 -11.63 -51.61
C TYR A 276 -12.12 -12.36 -51.70
N ASP A 277 -13.05 -12.09 -50.79
CA ASP A 277 -14.40 -12.67 -50.78
C ASP A 277 -15.49 -11.63 -51.02
N ASN A 278 -15.22 -10.34 -50.74
CA ASN A 278 -16.16 -9.23 -50.93
C ASN A 278 -15.68 -8.23 -51.99
N GLU A 279 -16.50 -8.02 -53.03
CA GLU A 279 -16.16 -7.18 -54.19
C GLU A 279 -16.15 -5.68 -53.87
N ASP A 280 -17.00 -5.22 -52.95
CA ASP A 280 -17.02 -3.81 -52.53
C ASP A 280 -15.77 -3.47 -51.71
N VAL A 281 -15.35 -4.39 -50.84
CA VAL A 281 -14.10 -4.26 -50.06
C VAL A 281 -12.89 -4.26 -50.99
N PHE A 282 -12.86 -5.20 -51.94
CA PHE A 282 -11.81 -5.29 -52.96
C PHE A 282 -11.67 -3.98 -53.73
N ASN A 283 -12.77 -3.49 -54.31
CA ASN A 283 -12.78 -2.25 -55.08
C ASN A 283 -12.44 -1.04 -54.21
N GLY A 284 -12.91 -1.00 -52.97
CA GLY A 284 -12.59 0.05 -52.01
C GLY A 284 -11.08 0.15 -51.74
N TYR A 285 -10.41 -0.97 -51.47
CA TYR A 285 -8.96 -0.98 -51.25
C TYR A 285 -8.19 -0.65 -52.53
N LYS A 286 -8.59 -1.25 -53.66
CA LYS A 286 -8.03 -0.95 -54.99
C LYS A 286 -8.10 0.53 -55.32
N ASN A 287 -9.20 1.22 -54.98
CA ASN A 287 -9.37 2.65 -55.18
C ASN A 287 -8.37 3.52 -54.40
N LEU A 288 -7.68 2.98 -53.38
CA LEU A 288 -6.65 3.71 -52.64
C LEU A 288 -5.33 3.80 -53.41
N ILE A 289 -5.16 3.01 -54.46
CA ILE A 289 -3.94 2.88 -55.26
C ILE A 289 -4.25 3.32 -56.70
N SER A 290 -3.36 4.08 -57.30
CA SER A 290 -3.42 4.39 -58.73
C SER A 290 -2.58 3.39 -59.54
N LYS A 291 -2.87 3.29 -60.85
CA LYS A 291 -2.20 2.35 -61.77
C LYS A 291 -0.66 2.45 -61.81
N ASN A 292 -0.06 3.56 -61.39
CA ASN A 292 1.41 3.76 -61.36
C ASN A 292 1.96 3.86 -59.92
N GLY A 293 1.28 3.30 -58.92
CA GLY A 293 1.80 3.23 -57.55
C GLY A 293 1.72 4.53 -56.74
N THR A 294 1.13 5.61 -57.25
CA THR A 294 0.72 6.77 -56.39
C THR A 294 -0.59 6.46 -55.68
N GLY A 295 -0.89 7.12 -54.57
CA GLY A 295 -2.10 6.82 -53.78
C GLY A 295 -1.86 6.85 -52.29
N ASN A 296 -2.85 6.40 -51.52
CA ASN A 296 -2.86 6.54 -50.07
C ASN A 296 -2.17 5.40 -49.32
N ILE A 297 -1.51 4.47 -50.02
CA ILE A 297 -0.81 3.33 -49.43
C ILE A 297 0.70 3.52 -49.57
N LYS A 298 1.43 3.35 -48.47
CA LYS A 298 2.89 3.50 -48.39
C LYS A 298 3.51 2.43 -47.49
N PHE A 299 4.81 2.21 -47.65
CA PHE A 299 5.56 1.13 -47.00
C PHE A 299 6.87 1.66 -46.41
N LEU A 300 7.28 1.11 -45.27
CA LEU A 300 8.59 1.30 -44.63
C LEU A 300 9.17 -0.08 -44.29
N ARG A 301 10.44 -0.31 -44.56
CA ARG A 301 11.12 -1.55 -44.17
C ARG A 301 12.12 -1.30 -43.04
N ASP A 302 12.62 -2.39 -42.46
CA ASP A 302 13.61 -2.42 -41.37
C ASP A 302 13.17 -1.71 -40.07
N ILE A 303 11.86 -1.52 -39.86
CA ILE A 303 11.32 -0.90 -38.65
C ILE A 303 11.02 -1.95 -37.57
N ASP A 304 11.94 -2.11 -36.62
CA ASP A 304 11.75 -3.00 -35.47
C ASP A 304 11.12 -2.31 -34.25
N ILE A 305 9.79 -2.29 -34.24
CA ILE A 305 8.98 -1.77 -33.12
C ILE A 305 9.13 -2.55 -31.80
N SER A 306 9.80 -3.71 -31.80
CA SER A 306 10.14 -4.42 -30.57
C SER A 306 11.33 -3.79 -29.84
N THR A 307 12.02 -2.83 -30.48
CA THR A 307 13.20 -2.15 -29.93
C THR A 307 12.97 -0.63 -29.81
N PRO A 308 13.56 0.05 -28.80
CA PRO A 308 13.51 1.51 -28.70
C PRO A 308 14.03 2.21 -29.96
N LYS A 309 15.13 1.69 -30.53
CA LYS A 309 15.76 2.24 -31.74
C LYS A 309 14.82 2.23 -32.95
N GLY A 310 14.08 1.14 -33.16
CA GLY A 310 13.11 1.06 -34.26
C GLY A 310 11.89 1.95 -34.04
N ILE A 311 11.48 2.18 -32.78
CA ILE A 311 10.44 3.17 -32.45
C ILE A 311 10.92 4.60 -32.73
N GLU A 312 12.14 4.95 -32.31
CA GLU A 312 12.71 6.26 -32.61
C GLU A 312 12.85 6.51 -34.13
N GLU A 313 13.23 5.48 -34.88
CA GLU A 313 13.36 5.55 -36.33
C GLU A 313 12.00 5.75 -37.01
N LEU A 314 10.98 5.00 -36.59
CA LEU A 314 9.60 5.21 -37.03
C LEU A 314 9.11 6.62 -36.70
N GLU A 315 9.35 7.10 -35.48
CA GLU A 315 8.98 8.43 -35.03
C GLU A 315 9.66 9.52 -35.88
N LYS A 316 10.98 9.42 -36.12
CA LYS A 316 11.74 10.33 -36.98
C LYS A 316 11.16 10.41 -38.39
N ILE A 317 10.83 9.26 -38.98
CA ILE A 317 10.24 9.19 -40.32
C ILE A 317 8.86 9.85 -40.33
N LEU A 318 7.99 9.52 -39.38
CA LEU A 318 6.65 10.10 -39.26
C LEU A 318 6.68 11.62 -39.05
N ILE A 319 7.63 12.13 -38.27
CA ILE A 319 7.87 13.58 -38.12
C ILE A 319 8.31 14.19 -39.45
N SER A 320 9.27 13.55 -40.16
CA SER A 320 9.79 14.05 -41.43
C SER A 320 8.73 14.14 -42.53
N GLU A 321 7.74 13.24 -42.50
CA GLU A 321 6.58 13.26 -43.38
C GLU A 321 5.44 14.15 -42.87
N ASN A 322 5.63 14.80 -41.73
CA ASN A 322 4.63 15.63 -41.04
C ASN A 322 3.36 14.85 -40.69
N ILE A 323 3.43 13.52 -40.52
CA ILE A 323 2.32 12.69 -40.07
C ILE A 323 2.06 12.96 -38.59
N ILE A 324 3.12 13.04 -37.78
CA ILE A 324 3.09 13.45 -36.37
C ILE A 324 3.95 14.73 -36.18
N SER A 325 3.83 15.39 -35.02
CA SER A 325 4.54 16.67 -34.76
C SER A 325 5.30 16.67 -33.44
N ASN A 326 6.47 17.34 -33.37
CA ASN A 326 7.27 17.46 -32.14
C ASN A 326 6.60 18.24 -30.99
N ASN A 327 5.55 19.02 -31.28
CA ASN A 327 4.79 19.77 -30.29
C ASN A 327 3.36 19.19 -30.19
N LEU A 328 3.22 18.08 -29.49
CA LEU A 328 1.93 17.42 -29.29
C LEU A 328 1.06 18.24 -28.32
N ASP A 329 -0.09 18.70 -28.81
CA ASP A 329 -1.22 19.08 -27.98
C ASP A 329 -1.91 17.78 -27.55
N SER A 330 -2.01 17.53 -26.24
CA SER A 330 -2.41 16.24 -25.65
C SER A 330 -3.82 15.77 -26.03
N ASN A 331 -4.59 16.59 -26.73
CA ASN A 331 -5.97 16.34 -27.14
C ASN A 331 -6.14 16.06 -28.65
N THR A 332 -5.06 16.01 -29.43
CA THR A 332 -5.14 15.69 -30.87
C THR A 332 -4.21 14.53 -31.24
N PHE A 333 -4.79 13.34 -31.45
CA PHE A 333 -4.05 12.17 -31.95
C PHE A 333 -3.85 12.30 -33.47
N PRO A 334 -2.60 12.36 -33.97
CA PRO A 334 -2.33 12.46 -35.40
C PRO A 334 -2.70 11.19 -36.18
N ILE A 335 -2.44 10.01 -35.58
CA ILE A 335 -2.78 8.70 -36.13
C ILE A 335 -4.14 8.27 -35.57
N ASP A 336 -5.05 7.83 -36.43
CA ASP A 336 -6.38 7.43 -35.98
C ASP A 336 -6.35 5.99 -35.47
N ILE A 337 -5.70 5.09 -36.22
CA ILE A 337 -5.68 3.66 -35.91
C ILE A 337 -4.25 3.13 -36.04
N MET A 338 -3.79 2.44 -34.99
CA MET A 338 -2.53 1.72 -35.02
C MET A 338 -2.77 0.21 -34.96
N ALA A 339 -2.46 -0.50 -36.06
CA ALA A 339 -2.70 -1.93 -36.18
C ALA A 339 -1.41 -2.72 -35.90
N ILE A 340 -1.27 -3.26 -34.69
CA ILE A 340 -0.08 -4.00 -34.28
C ILE A 340 -0.50 -5.31 -33.61
N PRO A 341 -0.24 -6.47 -34.24
CA PRO A 341 -0.46 -7.76 -33.61
C PRO A 341 0.31 -7.87 -32.30
N HIS A 342 -0.37 -8.30 -31.24
CA HIS A 342 0.24 -8.54 -29.93
C HIS A 342 0.99 -7.33 -29.33
N ILE A 343 0.54 -6.09 -29.58
CA ILE A 343 1.15 -4.86 -29.05
C ILE A 343 1.39 -4.88 -27.54
N ARG A 344 0.56 -5.62 -26.79
CA ARG A 344 0.76 -5.88 -25.34
C ARG A 344 2.11 -6.51 -24.98
N ARG A 345 2.85 -7.08 -25.95
CA ARG A 345 4.21 -7.64 -25.78
C ARG A 345 5.33 -6.63 -26.00
N PHE A 346 5.04 -5.46 -26.54
CA PHE A 346 6.05 -4.45 -26.93
C PHE A 346 5.87 -3.18 -26.10
N GLU A 347 6.55 -3.11 -24.96
CA GLU A 347 6.37 -2.03 -23.98
C GLU A 347 6.67 -0.63 -24.52
N GLU A 348 7.78 -0.48 -25.25
CA GLU A 348 8.16 0.81 -25.84
C GLU A 348 7.21 1.23 -26.96
N ALA A 349 6.75 0.28 -27.76
CA ALA A 349 5.72 0.55 -28.76
C ALA A 349 4.41 1.03 -28.12
N GLN A 350 4.02 0.51 -26.96
CA GLN A 350 2.80 0.96 -26.27
C GLN A 350 2.87 2.43 -25.86
N LYS A 351 4.03 2.92 -25.39
CA LYS A 351 4.22 4.35 -25.06
C LYS A 351 4.02 5.21 -26.29
N PHE A 352 4.70 4.85 -27.39
CA PHE A 352 4.60 5.54 -28.66
C PHE A 352 3.17 5.54 -29.22
N VAL A 353 2.48 4.39 -29.21
CA VAL A 353 1.09 4.23 -29.65
C VAL A 353 0.17 5.12 -28.82
N LYS A 354 0.27 5.07 -27.48
CA LYS A 354 -0.59 5.84 -26.57
C LYS A 354 -0.46 7.36 -26.75
N GLN A 355 0.73 7.83 -27.13
CA GLN A 355 0.98 9.25 -27.39
C GLN A 355 0.49 9.71 -28.76
N ASN A 356 0.51 8.82 -29.77
CA ASN A 356 0.36 9.22 -31.16
C ASN A 356 -0.91 8.69 -31.85
N SER A 357 -1.61 7.70 -31.29
CA SER A 357 -2.80 7.07 -31.90
C SER A 357 -4.07 7.19 -31.07
N GLN A 358 -5.24 7.20 -31.74
CA GLN A 358 -6.55 7.22 -31.08
C GLN A 358 -7.03 5.82 -30.69
N PHE A 359 -6.96 4.86 -31.62
CA PHE A 359 -7.29 3.46 -31.38
C PHE A 359 -6.13 2.53 -31.70
N VAL A 360 -6.22 1.34 -31.13
CA VAL A 360 -5.28 0.25 -31.32
C VAL A 360 -6.06 -0.95 -31.79
N PHE A 361 -5.65 -1.51 -32.93
CA PHE A 361 -6.22 -2.69 -33.53
C PHE A 361 -5.22 -3.84 -33.32
N GLU A 362 -5.56 -4.84 -32.51
CA GLU A 362 -4.64 -5.88 -32.06
C GLU A 362 -5.27 -7.27 -32.03
N VAL A 363 -4.45 -8.32 -31.97
CA VAL A 363 -4.90 -9.72 -31.82
C VAL A 363 -5.01 -10.10 -30.35
N GLU A 364 -6.21 -10.42 -29.91
CA GLU A 364 -6.48 -11.12 -28.64
C GLU A 364 -6.46 -12.64 -28.85
N ARG A 365 -5.84 -13.37 -27.92
CA ARG A 365 -5.88 -14.83 -27.96
C ARG A 365 -7.24 -15.31 -27.48
N ASP A 366 -7.95 -16.09 -28.30
CA ASP A 366 -9.16 -16.78 -27.87
C ASP A 366 -8.80 -17.78 -26.76
N HIS A 367 -9.37 -17.58 -25.58
CA HIS A 367 -9.10 -18.45 -24.43
C HIS A 367 -9.64 -19.87 -24.60
N LYS A 368 -10.52 -20.12 -25.59
CA LYS A 368 -11.12 -21.44 -25.83
C LYS A 368 -10.40 -22.27 -26.90
N ASN A 369 -9.79 -21.65 -27.91
CA ASN A 369 -9.07 -22.34 -28.98
C ASN A 369 -7.61 -21.88 -29.03
N LYS A 370 -6.68 -22.76 -28.61
CA LYS A 370 -5.23 -22.46 -28.56
C LYS A 370 -4.59 -22.22 -29.93
N GLU A 371 -5.32 -22.43 -31.03
CA GLU A 371 -4.80 -22.42 -32.40
C GLU A 371 -5.17 -21.18 -33.24
N SER A 372 -6.01 -20.25 -32.76
CA SER A 372 -6.45 -19.06 -33.51
C SER A 372 -6.76 -17.83 -32.65
N GLY A 373 -6.28 -16.65 -33.03
CA GLY A 373 -6.62 -15.38 -32.38
C GLY A 373 -7.86 -14.70 -32.99
N ILE A 374 -8.43 -13.76 -32.23
CA ILE A 374 -9.49 -12.86 -32.69
C ILE A 374 -8.96 -11.44 -32.59
N TRP A 375 -9.02 -10.68 -33.68
CA TRP A 375 -8.69 -9.26 -33.64
C TRP A 375 -9.74 -8.47 -32.86
N SER A 376 -9.30 -7.49 -32.07
CA SER A 376 -10.11 -6.53 -31.34
C SER A 376 -9.56 -5.13 -31.53
N PHE A 377 -10.37 -4.11 -31.21
CA PHE A 377 -9.89 -2.73 -31.13
C PHE A 377 -10.28 -2.11 -29.80
N SER A 378 -9.41 -1.23 -29.30
CA SER A 378 -9.64 -0.48 -28.07
C SER A 378 -9.02 0.92 -28.16
N PRO A 379 -9.48 1.91 -27.37
CA PRO A 379 -8.86 3.22 -27.34
C PRO A 379 -7.40 3.15 -26.87
N ALA A 380 -6.48 3.88 -27.51
CA ALA A 380 -5.05 3.79 -27.23
C ALA A 380 -4.68 4.19 -25.80
N PHE A 381 -5.46 5.07 -25.16
CA PHE A 381 -5.27 5.42 -23.75
C PHE A 381 -5.42 4.23 -22.80
N SER A 382 -6.15 3.18 -23.22
CA SER A 382 -6.34 1.95 -22.45
C SER A 382 -5.11 1.04 -22.46
N LEU A 383 -4.11 1.32 -23.31
CA LEU A 383 -2.83 0.63 -23.29
C LEU A 383 -2.08 0.89 -21.98
N GLN A 384 -1.51 -0.19 -21.47
CA GLN A 384 -0.84 -0.25 -20.19
C GLN A 384 0.65 -0.07 -20.33
N THR A 385 1.07 1.17 -20.48
CA THR A 385 2.49 1.51 -20.35
C THR A 385 2.92 1.15 -18.93
N GLN A 386 3.81 0.16 -18.76
CA GLN A 386 4.51 0.04 -17.48
C GLN A 386 5.19 1.39 -17.26
N LYS A 387 4.76 2.14 -16.24
CA LYS A 387 5.54 3.29 -15.77
C LYS A 387 6.84 2.72 -15.20
N ASN A 388 7.89 2.66 -16.01
CA ASN A 388 9.23 2.84 -15.47
C ASN A 388 9.31 4.32 -15.12
N ASP A 389 9.02 4.60 -13.85
CA ASP A 389 9.13 5.90 -13.23
C ASP A 389 10.59 6.36 -13.24
N GLU A 390 11.08 6.92 -14.35
CA GLU A 390 12.41 7.53 -14.43
C GLU A 390 12.45 8.97 -13.84
N ASN A 391 11.28 9.55 -13.53
CA ASN A 391 11.16 10.88 -12.91
C ASN A 391 10.53 10.86 -11.50
N THR A 392 10.26 9.68 -10.93
CA THR A 392 9.91 9.59 -9.51
C THR A 392 11.24 9.49 -8.75
N PRO A 393 11.51 10.36 -7.75
CA PRO A 393 12.70 10.20 -6.91
C PRO A 393 12.77 8.76 -6.43
N SER A 394 13.97 8.16 -6.47
CA SER A 394 14.10 6.78 -6.01
C SER A 394 13.59 6.68 -4.58
N PHE A 395 13.16 5.50 -4.14
CA PHE A 395 12.70 5.31 -2.76
C PHE A 395 13.72 5.86 -1.75
N ASN A 396 15.02 5.69 -2.04
CA ASN A 396 16.12 6.21 -1.23
C ASN A 396 16.23 7.75 -1.27
N ASP A 397 15.90 8.41 -2.38
CA ASP A 397 15.87 9.88 -2.45
C ASP A 397 14.71 10.44 -1.64
N ASN A 398 13.53 9.80 -1.70
CA ASN A 398 12.40 10.17 -0.85
C ASN A 398 12.74 9.97 0.63
N LEU A 399 13.42 8.87 0.97
CA LEU A 399 13.79 8.57 2.35
C LEU A 399 14.86 9.53 2.89
N LYS A 400 15.87 9.89 2.08
CA LYS A 400 16.83 10.96 2.41
C LYS A 400 16.15 12.32 2.60
N ASN A 401 15.17 12.64 1.75
CA ASN A 401 14.38 13.87 1.93
C ASN A 401 13.58 13.84 3.24
N CYS A 402 13.01 12.69 3.62
CA CYS A 402 12.33 12.52 4.90
C CYS A 402 13.31 12.65 6.08
N GLU A 403 14.51 12.07 5.99
CA GLU A 403 15.53 12.26 7.04
C GLU A 403 15.89 13.74 7.22
N ASN A 404 16.04 14.49 6.13
CA ASN A 404 16.30 15.92 6.22
C ASN A 404 15.16 16.68 6.93
N ARG A 405 13.90 16.18 6.85
CA ARG A 405 12.77 16.76 7.59
C ARG A 405 12.86 16.57 9.10
N PHE A 406 13.64 15.59 9.59
CA PHE A 406 13.77 15.28 11.02
C PHE A 406 15.22 15.47 11.54
N ALA A 407 16.03 16.26 10.82
CA ALA A 407 17.46 16.42 11.09
C ALA A 407 17.79 16.97 12.50
N ASN A 408 16.85 17.65 13.16
CA ASN A 408 17.04 18.18 14.51
C ASN A 408 16.45 17.27 15.60
N GLN A 409 16.01 16.05 15.27
CA GLN A 409 15.49 15.11 16.28
C GLN A 409 16.64 14.47 17.07
N ALA A 410 16.54 14.51 18.40
CA ALA A 410 17.55 13.92 19.28
C ALA A 410 17.39 12.39 19.39
N PRO A 411 18.51 11.64 19.61
CA PRO A 411 18.44 10.24 20.00
C PRO A 411 17.66 10.06 21.30
N LEU A 412 17.05 8.89 21.46
CA LEU A 412 16.30 8.56 22.67
C LEU A 412 17.23 8.32 23.86
N GLU A 413 16.82 8.78 25.04
CA GLU A 413 17.48 8.48 26.31
C GLU A 413 17.39 6.98 26.63
N ASP A 414 18.45 6.40 27.17
CA ASP A 414 18.48 5.01 27.63
C ASP A 414 17.79 4.89 29.01
N LEU A 415 16.71 4.10 29.06
CA LEU A 415 15.97 3.81 30.29
C LEU A 415 16.39 2.49 30.97
N GLY A 416 17.30 1.72 30.37
CA GLY A 416 17.56 0.34 30.74
C GLY A 416 16.43 -0.62 30.34
N GLY A 417 16.66 -1.93 30.46
CA GLY A 417 15.71 -2.94 30.00
C GLY A 417 15.78 -3.15 28.48
N MET A 418 14.63 -3.14 27.79
CA MET A 418 14.59 -3.24 26.33
C MET A 418 15.05 -1.91 25.70
N PRO A 419 16.05 -1.92 24.80
CA PRO A 419 16.45 -0.72 24.07
C PRO A 419 15.33 -0.28 23.11
N PRO A 420 15.36 0.98 22.64
CA PRO A 420 14.35 1.47 21.72
C PRO A 420 14.19 0.60 20.48
N PHE A 421 12.95 0.22 20.20
CA PHE A 421 12.58 -0.47 18.97
C PHE A 421 11.25 0.07 18.44
N THR A 422 11.06 -0.04 17.13
CA THR A 422 9.88 0.47 16.44
C THR A 422 9.17 -0.67 15.72
N ILE A 423 7.84 -0.72 15.82
CA ILE A 423 7.02 -1.64 15.03
C ILE A 423 6.26 -0.85 13.96
N ILE A 424 6.42 -1.28 12.71
CA ILE A 424 5.76 -0.73 11.53
C ILE A 424 4.98 -1.87 10.86
N SER A 425 3.65 -1.80 10.86
CA SER A 425 2.82 -2.85 10.25
C SER A 425 2.07 -2.39 9.01
N GLY A 426 1.88 -3.34 8.09
CA GLY A 426 1.06 -3.27 6.89
C GLY A 426 1.19 -2.01 6.06
N PRO A 427 2.39 -1.47 5.76
CA PRO A 427 2.51 -0.43 4.77
C PRO A 427 2.00 -0.90 3.40
N GLN A 428 1.97 -2.22 3.13
CA GLN A 428 1.42 -2.80 1.91
C GLN A 428 1.90 -2.08 0.64
N PHE A 429 3.21 -1.90 0.49
CA PHE A 429 3.80 -1.27 -0.69
C PHE A 429 3.20 -1.86 -1.95
N GLY A 430 2.64 -0.96 -2.75
CA GLY A 430 1.91 -1.26 -3.96
C GLY A 430 0.39 -1.25 -3.87
N SER A 431 -0.16 -0.99 -2.69
CA SER A 431 -1.49 -0.41 -2.61
C SER A 431 -1.45 1.02 -3.11
N LYS A 432 -2.42 1.42 -3.93
CA LYS A 432 -2.67 2.86 -4.20
C LYS A 432 -3.13 3.63 -2.97
N TYR A 433 -3.51 2.92 -1.91
CA TYR A 433 -3.95 3.48 -0.65
C TYR A 433 -2.87 3.37 0.44
N THR A 434 -1.66 2.95 0.13
CA THR A 434 -0.55 3.04 1.10
C THR A 434 -0.20 4.50 1.32
N ASP A 435 -0.11 4.93 2.57
CA ASP A 435 0.55 6.18 2.90
C ASP A 435 2.07 5.98 2.92
N LYS A 436 2.70 6.10 1.74
CA LYS A 436 4.15 5.91 1.61
C LYS A 436 4.93 6.94 2.42
N GLU A 437 4.42 8.16 2.57
CA GLU A 437 5.11 9.22 3.32
C GLU A 437 5.13 8.91 4.81
N ALA A 438 4.01 8.46 5.39
CA ALA A 438 3.96 8.09 6.80
C ALA A 438 4.93 6.95 7.15
N VAL A 439 5.10 5.97 6.26
CA VAL A 439 6.06 4.87 6.45
C VAL A 439 7.50 5.37 6.38
N LEU A 440 7.79 6.23 5.40
CA LEU A 440 9.10 6.87 5.25
C LEU A 440 9.43 7.74 6.47
N ASP A 441 8.45 8.46 7.01
CA ASP A 441 8.60 9.27 8.22
C ASP A 441 8.84 8.41 9.46
N ALA A 442 8.15 7.27 9.59
CA ALA A 442 8.40 6.32 10.67
C ALA A 442 9.82 5.75 10.61
N ILE A 443 10.29 5.38 9.41
CA ILE A 443 11.67 4.90 9.20
C ILE A 443 12.68 6.01 9.49
N ALA A 444 12.48 7.22 8.97
CA ALA A 444 13.38 8.35 9.21
C ALA A 444 13.44 8.72 10.69
N THR A 445 12.30 8.73 11.38
CA THR A 445 12.20 8.93 12.83
C THR A 445 12.99 7.86 13.59
N ALA A 446 12.80 6.59 13.26
CA ALA A 446 13.52 5.47 13.87
C ALA A 446 15.05 5.59 13.71
N VAL A 447 15.50 6.05 12.54
CA VAL A 447 16.93 6.29 12.26
C VAL A 447 17.50 7.40 13.14
N HIS A 448 16.83 8.56 13.21
CA HIS A 448 17.29 9.68 14.03
C HIS A 448 17.24 9.37 15.53
N GLN A 449 16.21 8.65 15.96
CA GLN A 449 16.06 8.14 17.32
C GLN A 449 17.09 7.05 17.69
N LYS A 450 17.84 6.54 16.71
CA LYS A 450 18.83 5.46 16.85
C LYS A 450 18.25 4.21 17.50
N VAL A 451 17.07 3.81 17.05
CA VAL A 451 16.46 2.56 17.54
C VAL A 451 17.34 1.36 17.19
N LYS A 452 17.34 0.34 18.05
CA LYS A 452 18.13 -0.87 17.84
C LYS A 452 17.48 -1.79 16.80
N LEU A 453 16.15 -1.81 16.77
CA LEU A 453 15.36 -2.76 15.99
C LEU A 453 14.15 -2.06 15.36
N VAL A 454 13.92 -2.35 14.08
CA VAL A 454 12.66 -2.08 13.38
C VAL A 454 12.02 -3.41 13.04
N ILE A 455 10.78 -3.62 13.47
CA ILE A 455 9.97 -4.78 13.13
C ILE A 455 8.98 -4.35 12.05
N GLY A 456 9.13 -4.88 10.84
CA GLY A 456 8.23 -4.67 9.72
C GLY A 456 7.33 -5.88 9.47
N ARG A 457 6.04 -5.71 9.23
CA ARG A 457 5.17 -6.82 8.79
C ARG A 457 4.34 -6.49 7.56
N GLY A 458 4.15 -7.49 6.69
CA GLY A 458 3.15 -7.43 5.62
C GLY A 458 3.36 -6.22 4.71
N MET A 459 4.63 -5.95 4.41
CA MET A 459 5.00 -4.72 3.72
C MET A 459 4.66 -4.76 2.23
N ILE A 460 4.16 -5.88 1.71
CA ILE A 460 3.88 -6.08 0.29
C ILE A 460 2.37 -6.21 0.12
N TYR A 461 1.78 -5.37 -0.74
CA TYR A 461 0.34 -5.45 -1.01
C TYR A 461 -0.06 -6.80 -1.62
N PRO A 462 -1.21 -7.41 -1.26
CA PRO A 462 -1.63 -8.67 -1.82
C PRO A 462 -2.17 -8.54 -3.24
N THR A 463 -1.39 -8.96 -4.22
CA THR A 463 -1.93 -9.53 -5.46
C THR A 463 -1.27 -10.87 -5.66
N HIS A 464 -2.06 -11.93 -5.50
CA HIS A 464 -1.57 -13.30 -5.39
C HIS A 464 -0.79 -13.73 -6.66
N GLY A 465 0.52 -13.53 -6.65
CA GLY A 465 1.41 -13.89 -7.75
C GLY A 465 1.37 -12.99 -8.99
N ARG A 466 2.32 -13.27 -9.90
CA ARG A 466 2.57 -12.47 -11.11
C ARG A 466 1.39 -12.39 -12.09
N GLN A 467 0.52 -13.41 -12.17
CA GLN A 467 -0.65 -13.38 -13.06
C GLN A 467 -1.77 -12.49 -12.51
N LYS A 468 -2.11 -12.56 -11.22
CA LYS A 468 -3.11 -11.64 -10.66
C LYS A 468 -2.56 -10.23 -10.56
N THR A 469 -1.26 -10.07 -10.32
CA THR A 469 -0.58 -8.78 -10.49
C THR A 469 -0.77 -8.27 -11.93
N ALA A 470 -0.55 -9.10 -12.94
CA ALA A 470 -0.75 -8.72 -14.34
C ALA A 470 -2.23 -8.40 -14.65
N LEU A 471 -3.18 -9.22 -14.19
CA LEU A 471 -4.63 -8.94 -14.33
C LEU A 471 -5.03 -7.66 -13.61
N ARG A 472 -4.47 -7.40 -12.43
CA ARG A 472 -4.74 -6.17 -11.71
C ARG A 472 -4.14 -4.98 -12.41
N ARG A 473 -2.92 -5.13 -12.95
CA ARG A 473 -2.33 -4.14 -13.83
C ARG A 473 -3.28 -3.87 -14.99
N LEU A 474 -3.86 -4.91 -15.64
CA LEU A 474 -4.87 -4.78 -16.71
C LEU A 474 -6.08 -3.90 -16.33
N GLU A 475 -6.46 -3.85 -15.07
CA GLU A 475 -7.54 -2.98 -14.57
C GLU A 475 -7.03 -1.60 -14.08
N ASP A 476 -5.81 -1.56 -13.57
CA ASP A 476 -5.17 -0.44 -12.89
C ASP A 476 -3.70 -0.33 -13.35
N GLY A 477 -3.47 0.38 -14.46
CA GLY A 477 -2.16 0.43 -15.12
C GLY A 477 -1.01 1.00 -14.27
N GLU A 478 -1.34 1.71 -13.18
CA GLU A 478 -0.36 2.24 -12.22
C GLU A 478 -0.03 1.25 -11.10
N PHE A 479 -0.69 0.08 -11.06
CA PHE A 479 -0.43 -0.94 -10.07
C PHE A 479 1.00 -1.49 -10.21
N PRO A 480 1.82 -1.47 -9.14
CA PRO A 480 3.22 -1.85 -9.24
C PRO A 480 3.41 -3.35 -9.46
N SER A 481 4.51 -3.68 -10.13
CA SER A 481 4.90 -5.08 -10.34
C SER A 481 5.23 -5.75 -9.01
N LEU A 482 5.23 -7.09 -9.01
CA LEU A 482 5.68 -7.86 -7.85
C LEU A 482 7.15 -7.56 -7.53
N ASP A 483 8.00 -7.44 -8.55
CA ASP A 483 9.42 -7.06 -8.41
C ASP A 483 9.60 -5.68 -7.80
N SER A 484 8.82 -4.69 -8.25
CA SER A 484 8.85 -3.33 -7.70
C SER A 484 8.54 -3.33 -6.20
N ARG A 485 7.57 -4.13 -5.76
CA ARG A 485 7.22 -4.24 -4.34
C ARG A 485 8.31 -4.94 -3.52
N TYR A 486 8.89 -6.04 -4.02
CA TYR A 486 10.03 -6.69 -3.35
C TYR A 486 11.25 -5.77 -3.26
N SER A 487 11.51 -4.99 -4.32
CA SER A 487 12.62 -4.04 -4.37
C SER A 487 12.50 -2.92 -3.33
N VAL A 488 11.27 -2.44 -3.04
CA VAL A 488 11.06 -1.45 -1.97
C VAL A 488 11.40 -2.03 -0.59
N THR A 489 10.88 -3.23 -0.26
CA THR A 489 11.18 -3.88 1.03
C THR A 489 12.67 -4.13 1.20
N LYS A 490 13.34 -4.61 0.15
CA LYS A 490 14.80 -4.78 0.15
C LYS A 490 15.53 -3.46 0.39
N SER A 491 15.12 -2.38 -0.29
CA SER A 491 15.73 -1.07 -0.15
C SER A 491 15.63 -0.54 1.29
N ILE A 492 14.51 -0.79 1.97
CA ILE A 492 14.33 -0.46 3.40
C ILE A 492 15.31 -1.26 4.27
N GLY A 493 15.42 -2.57 4.04
CA GLY A 493 16.36 -3.41 4.78
C GLY A 493 17.81 -3.00 4.57
N ASP A 494 18.22 -2.76 3.32
CA ASP A 494 19.56 -2.29 3.00
C ASP A 494 19.84 -0.94 3.66
N TYR A 495 18.86 -0.04 3.66
CA TYR A 495 18.97 1.28 4.27
C TYR A 495 19.14 1.25 5.79
N LEU A 496 18.28 0.52 6.49
CA LEU A 496 18.35 0.38 7.95
C LEU A 496 19.67 -0.29 8.37
N ASN A 497 20.11 -1.29 7.61
CA ASN A 497 21.39 -1.95 7.82
C ASN A 497 22.58 -0.98 7.68
N GLU A 498 22.56 -0.10 6.68
CA GLU A 498 23.57 0.96 6.47
C GLU A 498 23.64 1.90 7.68
N LYS A 499 22.49 2.25 8.27
CA LYS A 499 22.38 3.07 9.49
C LYS A 499 22.69 2.30 10.77
N GLY A 500 22.95 1.00 10.66
CA GLY A 500 23.34 0.15 11.76
C GLY A 500 22.20 -0.43 12.58
N ILE A 501 20.95 -0.33 12.10
CA ILE A 501 19.72 -0.74 12.77
C ILE A 501 19.33 -2.14 12.30
N ASP A 502 18.91 -3.01 13.22
CA ASP A 502 18.37 -4.32 12.87
C ASP A 502 16.97 -4.17 12.27
N PHE A 503 16.71 -4.86 11.17
CA PHE A 503 15.42 -4.94 10.52
C PHE A 503 14.91 -6.39 10.52
N LEU A 504 13.80 -6.60 11.22
CA LEU A 504 13.11 -7.88 11.29
C LEU A 504 11.82 -7.80 10.49
N TYR A 505 11.77 -8.51 9.36
CA TYR A 505 10.60 -8.56 8.51
C TYR A 505 9.80 -9.83 8.78
N GLN A 506 8.60 -9.68 9.33
CA GLN A 506 7.67 -10.79 9.49
C GLN A 506 6.80 -10.96 8.24
N THR A 507 6.76 -12.18 7.70
CA THR A 507 5.85 -12.54 6.63
C THR A 507 4.40 -12.50 7.12
N GLY A 508 3.49 -11.97 6.30
CA GLY A 508 2.07 -11.82 6.61
C GLY A 508 1.20 -12.93 6.00
N VAL A 509 -0.12 -12.71 6.11
CA VAL A 509 -1.15 -13.54 5.47
C VAL A 509 -1.00 -13.51 3.94
N GLU A 510 -0.45 -12.41 3.43
CA GLU A 510 -0.23 -12.15 2.02
C GLU A 510 0.82 -13.09 1.41
N GLU A 511 1.96 -13.28 2.09
CA GLU A 511 2.99 -14.26 1.69
C GLU A 511 2.49 -15.70 1.85
N ALA A 512 1.71 -15.99 2.89
CA ALA A 512 1.11 -17.32 3.09
C ALA A 512 0.13 -17.68 1.95
N ASP A 513 -0.67 -16.71 1.49
CA ASP A 513 -1.55 -16.88 0.35
C ASP A 513 -0.77 -17.01 -0.98
N LEU A 514 0.35 -16.29 -1.14
CA LEU A 514 1.27 -16.46 -2.28
C LEU A 514 1.87 -17.87 -2.28
N ALA A 515 2.33 -18.37 -1.13
CA ALA A 515 2.86 -19.72 -0.98
C ALA A 515 1.82 -20.76 -1.40
N ARG A 516 0.57 -20.59 -0.95
CA ARG A 516 -0.56 -21.46 -1.32
C ARG A 516 -0.80 -21.45 -2.84
N GLU A 517 -0.74 -20.30 -3.49
CA GLU A 517 -0.91 -20.21 -4.94
C GLU A 517 0.23 -20.89 -5.72
N LEU A 518 1.49 -20.65 -5.33
CA LEU A 518 2.65 -21.27 -5.97
C LEU A 518 2.58 -22.80 -5.84
N PHE A 519 2.16 -23.29 -4.66
CA PHE A 519 1.90 -24.71 -4.42
C PHE A 519 0.86 -25.27 -5.38
N TYR A 520 -0.31 -24.64 -5.51
CA TYR A 520 -1.35 -25.10 -6.42
C TYR A 520 -0.93 -25.04 -7.90
N ARG A 521 -0.12 -24.05 -8.30
CA ARG A 521 0.41 -23.99 -9.67
C ARG A 521 1.35 -25.13 -9.99
N MET A 522 2.27 -25.46 -9.08
CA MET A 522 3.13 -26.63 -9.23
C MET A 522 2.31 -27.90 -9.37
N TYR A 523 1.30 -28.05 -8.50
CA TYR A 523 0.36 -29.17 -8.54
C TYR A 523 -0.31 -29.32 -9.91
N PHE A 524 -0.88 -28.25 -10.47
CA PHE A 524 -1.53 -28.30 -11.79
C PHE A 524 -0.55 -28.54 -12.95
N GLN A 525 0.70 -28.05 -12.86
CA GLN A 525 1.72 -28.28 -13.89
C GLN A 525 2.17 -29.74 -13.94
N GLU A 526 2.40 -30.38 -12.80
CA GLU A 526 2.82 -31.78 -12.72
C GLU A 526 1.71 -32.75 -13.17
N LEU A 527 0.45 -32.46 -12.83
CA LEU A 527 -0.68 -33.34 -13.18
C LEU A 527 -1.17 -33.18 -14.62
N LYS A 528 -0.75 -32.14 -15.35
CA LYS A 528 -1.26 -31.78 -16.69
C LYS A 528 -2.80 -31.62 -16.76
N GLU A 529 -3.46 -31.38 -15.63
CA GLU A 529 -4.92 -31.25 -15.55
C GLU A 529 -5.36 -29.78 -15.53
N THR A 530 -6.45 -29.46 -16.23
CA THR A 530 -6.88 -28.08 -16.50
C THR A 530 -8.11 -27.59 -15.75
N SER A 531 -8.72 -28.36 -14.83
CA SER A 531 -9.90 -27.86 -14.10
C SER A 531 -10.23 -28.63 -12.81
N ASN A 532 -10.48 -27.86 -11.74
CA ASN A 532 -11.26 -28.18 -10.54
C ASN A 532 -11.10 -29.57 -9.92
N PHE A 533 -10.08 -29.72 -9.07
CA PHE A 533 -10.02 -30.77 -8.04
C PHE A 533 -9.35 -30.23 -6.77
N LEU A 534 -9.93 -29.18 -6.16
CA LEU A 534 -9.60 -28.82 -4.77
C LEU A 534 -10.31 -29.82 -3.85
N SER A 535 -9.73 -31.01 -3.63
CA SER A 535 -10.11 -31.93 -2.53
C SER A 535 -9.41 -33.30 -2.50
N ARG A 536 -8.38 -33.60 -3.30
CA ARG A 536 -7.65 -34.86 -3.19
C ARG A 536 -6.52 -34.77 -2.16
N SER A 537 -6.87 -35.06 -0.90
CA SER A 537 -5.94 -35.05 0.24
C SER A 537 -4.69 -35.90 0.02
N ASP A 538 -4.83 -37.01 -0.72
CA ASP A 538 -3.75 -37.96 -1.01
C ASP A 538 -2.63 -37.38 -1.90
N VAL A 539 -2.94 -36.40 -2.75
CA VAL A 539 -1.94 -35.76 -3.62
C VAL A 539 -1.38 -34.48 -3.00
N GLU A 540 -2.17 -33.75 -2.21
CA GLU A 540 -1.63 -32.67 -1.37
C GLU A 540 -0.58 -33.25 -0.40
N GLU A 541 -0.89 -34.35 0.30
CA GLU A 541 0.05 -35.08 1.17
C GLU A 541 1.35 -35.48 0.45
N LYS A 542 1.26 -35.89 -0.83
CA LYS A 542 2.45 -36.29 -1.62
C LYS A 542 3.43 -35.15 -1.84
N TYR A 543 2.95 -33.91 -1.99
CA TYR A 543 3.78 -32.74 -2.30
C TYR A 543 3.94 -31.78 -1.13
N ASP A 544 3.35 -32.08 0.03
CA ASP A 544 3.38 -31.21 1.22
C ASP A 544 4.79 -30.80 1.65
N TYR A 545 5.79 -31.67 1.44
CA TYR A 545 7.20 -31.34 1.72
C TYR A 545 7.70 -30.12 0.93
N LEU A 546 7.14 -29.81 -0.24
CA LEU A 546 7.53 -28.65 -1.06
C LEU A 546 6.99 -27.32 -0.54
N LYS A 547 5.99 -27.31 0.35
CA LYS A 547 5.50 -26.08 1.00
C LYS A 547 6.65 -25.37 1.74
N GLU A 548 7.52 -26.15 2.37
CA GLU A 548 8.70 -25.64 3.05
C GLU A 548 9.68 -24.96 2.06
N GLY A 549 9.96 -25.60 0.93
CA GLY A 549 10.81 -25.03 -0.13
C GLY A 549 10.22 -23.76 -0.76
N ILE A 550 8.90 -23.69 -0.92
CA ILE A 550 8.20 -22.49 -1.41
C ILE A 550 8.34 -21.33 -0.43
N ASN A 551 8.17 -21.58 0.87
CA ASN A 551 8.33 -20.54 1.89
C ASN A 551 9.76 -19.95 1.86
N GLU A 552 10.77 -20.82 1.80
CA GLU A 552 12.17 -20.38 1.67
C GLU A 552 12.43 -19.59 0.38
N ALA A 553 11.80 -19.98 -0.74
CA ALA A 553 11.88 -19.25 -1.99
C ALA A 553 11.29 -17.83 -1.87
N ILE A 554 10.16 -17.67 -1.15
CA ILE A 554 9.55 -16.35 -0.89
C ILE A 554 10.48 -15.47 -0.05
N ILE A 555 11.07 -16.02 1.01
CA ILE A 555 12.07 -15.33 1.85
C ILE A 555 13.26 -14.88 0.98
N TYR A 556 13.74 -15.74 0.09
CA TYR A 556 14.78 -15.36 -0.87
C TYR A 556 14.32 -14.25 -1.82
N MET A 557 13.12 -14.31 -2.40
CA MET A 557 12.62 -13.29 -3.34
C MET A 557 12.53 -11.90 -2.71
N ILE A 558 12.13 -11.82 -1.45
CA ILE A 558 12.09 -10.56 -0.70
C ILE A 558 13.52 -10.01 -0.49
N ARG A 559 14.48 -10.86 -0.08
CA ARG A 559 15.91 -10.47 0.06
C ARG A 559 16.52 -10.03 -1.26
N ALA A 560 16.21 -10.76 -2.34
CA ALA A 560 16.75 -10.49 -3.65
C ALA A 560 16.10 -9.25 -4.29
N GLY A 561 14.87 -8.91 -3.90
CA GLY A 561 14.09 -7.81 -4.49
C GLY A 561 13.46 -8.17 -5.84
N LYS A 562 13.30 -9.47 -6.15
CA LYS A 562 12.87 -9.95 -7.47
C LYS A 562 12.17 -11.31 -7.39
N ASP A 563 11.18 -11.53 -8.23
CA ASP A 563 10.48 -12.79 -8.45
C ASP A 563 11.31 -13.73 -9.34
N ILE A 564 11.82 -14.81 -8.76
CA ILE A 564 12.61 -15.83 -9.48
C ILE A 564 11.76 -16.96 -10.06
N THR A 565 10.46 -17.00 -9.77
CA THR A 565 9.62 -18.16 -10.14
C THR A 565 9.36 -18.29 -11.65
N TYR A 566 9.71 -17.25 -12.42
CA TYR A 566 9.57 -17.18 -13.87
C TYR A 566 10.86 -16.67 -14.51
N THR A 567 11.35 -17.40 -15.50
CA THR A 567 12.53 -17.03 -16.31
C THR A 567 12.13 -16.88 -17.78
N TYR A 568 13.02 -16.31 -18.59
CA TYR A 568 12.89 -16.32 -20.04
C TYR A 568 13.81 -17.41 -20.59
N ASP A 569 13.31 -18.23 -21.52
CA ASP A 569 14.15 -19.13 -22.27
C ASP A 569 14.95 -18.39 -23.36
N ASN A 570 15.84 -19.11 -24.05
CA ASN A 570 16.69 -18.57 -25.11
C ASN A 570 15.91 -18.02 -26.32
N ASN A 571 14.61 -18.31 -26.40
CA ASN A 571 13.70 -17.82 -27.45
C ASN A 571 12.85 -16.64 -26.96
N GLY A 572 13.10 -16.14 -25.74
CA GLY A 572 12.35 -15.05 -25.12
C GLY A 572 10.96 -15.46 -24.61
N PHE A 573 10.64 -16.76 -24.54
CA PHE A 573 9.39 -17.22 -23.95
C PHE A 573 9.52 -17.35 -22.43
N LYS A 574 8.45 -16.98 -21.74
CA LYS A 574 8.39 -17.04 -20.29
C LYS A 574 8.14 -18.47 -19.82
N VAL A 575 9.07 -19.05 -19.07
CA VAL A 575 9.01 -20.40 -18.52
C VAL A 575 8.85 -20.36 -16.99
N SER A 576 7.92 -21.15 -16.49
CA SER A 576 7.71 -21.37 -15.04
C SER A 576 8.81 -22.29 -14.50
N ARG A 577 9.57 -21.84 -13.49
CA ARG A 577 10.61 -22.63 -12.80
C ARG A 577 10.23 -22.95 -11.35
N VAL A 578 8.97 -22.70 -10.98
CA VAL A 578 8.48 -22.80 -9.59
C VAL A 578 8.84 -24.14 -8.94
N PHE A 579 8.68 -25.25 -9.69
CA PHE A 579 8.97 -26.59 -9.19
C PHE A 579 10.45 -26.82 -8.88
N ASP A 580 11.35 -26.46 -9.80
CA ASP A 580 12.80 -26.60 -9.62
C ASP A 580 13.29 -25.72 -8.47
N ILE A 581 12.75 -24.50 -8.35
CA ILE A 581 13.08 -23.56 -7.28
C ILE A 581 12.63 -24.11 -5.93
N ALA A 582 11.39 -24.59 -5.81
CA ALA A 582 10.89 -25.17 -4.57
C ALA A 582 11.73 -26.38 -4.13
N ASN A 583 12.10 -27.26 -5.06
CA ASN A 583 12.97 -28.40 -4.78
C ASN A 583 14.38 -27.98 -4.37
N TYR A 584 14.96 -26.97 -5.03
CA TYR A 584 16.26 -26.42 -4.66
C TYR A 584 16.27 -25.94 -3.21
N PHE A 585 15.28 -25.12 -2.83
CA PHE A 585 15.20 -24.56 -1.48
C PHE A 585 14.87 -25.61 -0.43
N TYR A 586 14.00 -26.58 -0.74
CA TYR A 586 13.73 -27.73 0.12
C TYR A 586 15.00 -28.55 0.38
N ALA A 587 15.74 -28.90 -0.68
CA ALA A 587 16.99 -29.65 -0.57
C ALA A 587 18.03 -28.89 0.25
N ARG A 588 18.18 -27.58 0.00
CA ARG A 588 19.08 -26.71 0.76
C ARG A 588 18.74 -26.71 2.25
N LYS A 589 17.48 -26.45 2.61
CA LYS A 589 17.06 -26.34 4.02
C LYS A 589 17.28 -27.63 4.81
N ASN A 590 17.07 -28.77 4.15
CA ASN A 590 17.21 -30.09 4.75
C ASN A 590 18.62 -30.69 4.58
N ASN A 591 19.61 -29.90 4.12
CA ASN A 591 20.98 -30.36 3.84
C ASN A 591 21.05 -31.59 2.90
N LEU A 592 20.12 -31.68 1.93
CA LEU A 592 20.08 -32.72 0.91
C LEU A 592 20.89 -32.31 -0.33
N PRO A 593 21.36 -33.28 -1.14
CA PRO A 593 22.06 -32.99 -2.39
C PRO A 593 21.18 -32.18 -3.36
N ILE A 594 21.66 -31.00 -3.76
CA ILE A 594 20.97 -30.10 -4.70
C ILE A 594 20.88 -30.72 -6.13
N GLY A 595 21.82 -31.59 -6.48
CA GLY A 595 21.78 -32.43 -7.67
C GLY A 595 21.50 -31.65 -8.96
N LYS A 596 20.46 -32.07 -9.71
CA LYS A 596 20.06 -31.48 -11.00
C LYS A 596 19.60 -30.02 -10.92
N TYR A 597 19.42 -29.44 -9.73
CA TYR A 597 18.97 -28.06 -9.54
C TYR A 597 20.12 -27.06 -9.36
N SER A 598 21.39 -27.49 -9.44
CA SER A 598 22.55 -26.60 -9.29
C SER A 598 22.60 -25.50 -10.37
N TYR A 599 22.07 -25.79 -11.56
CA TYR A 599 22.00 -24.86 -12.68
C TYR A 599 21.32 -23.54 -12.32
N LEU A 600 20.39 -23.54 -11.36
CA LEU A 600 19.72 -22.32 -10.89
C LEU A 600 20.72 -21.31 -10.29
N VAL A 601 21.81 -21.79 -9.70
CA VAL A 601 22.89 -20.93 -9.19
C VAL A 601 23.89 -20.61 -10.30
N ASP A 602 24.24 -21.61 -11.10
CA ASP A 602 25.25 -21.47 -12.17
C ASP A 602 24.81 -20.48 -13.27
N GLU A 603 23.51 -20.43 -13.57
CA GLU A 603 22.90 -19.48 -14.52
C GLU A 603 22.54 -18.12 -13.88
N GLY A 604 22.85 -17.91 -12.60
CA GLY A 604 22.61 -16.63 -11.91
C GLY A 604 21.14 -16.32 -11.58
N ILE A 605 20.24 -17.30 -11.70
CA ILE A 605 18.84 -17.16 -11.26
C ILE A 605 18.80 -16.98 -9.73
N ILE A 606 19.58 -17.78 -9.01
CA ILE A 606 19.78 -17.73 -7.57
C ILE A 606 21.17 -17.19 -7.24
N GLU A 607 21.22 -16.02 -6.62
CA GLU A 607 22.44 -15.36 -6.18
C GLU A 607 22.78 -15.74 -4.73
N LYS A 608 23.99 -16.28 -4.51
CA LYS A 608 24.40 -16.82 -3.20
C LYS A 608 24.29 -15.84 -2.03
N LYS A 609 24.50 -14.55 -2.27
CA LYS A 609 24.47 -13.49 -1.25
C LYS A 609 23.10 -13.28 -0.61
N TYR A 610 22.00 -13.69 -1.25
CA TYR A 610 20.63 -13.49 -0.75
C TYR A 610 20.02 -14.77 -0.15
N LEU A 611 20.79 -15.85 -0.07
CA LEU A 611 20.30 -17.15 0.39
C LEU A 611 20.21 -17.28 1.91
N ASN A 612 20.99 -16.48 2.64
CA ASN A 612 20.99 -16.44 4.10
C ASN A 612 20.63 -15.03 4.56
N ASP A 613 20.04 -14.94 5.74
CA ASP A 613 19.80 -13.67 6.38
C ASP A 613 21.13 -12.98 6.67
N SER A 614 21.12 -11.65 6.53
CA SER A 614 22.23 -10.88 7.07
C SER A 614 22.04 -10.77 8.58
N ASN A 615 23.10 -10.46 9.33
CA ASN A 615 22.98 -10.27 10.78
C ASN A 615 21.94 -9.22 11.16
N LYS A 616 21.67 -8.26 10.27
CA LYS A 616 20.82 -7.09 10.50
C LYS A 616 19.48 -7.10 9.76
N PHE A 617 19.37 -7.65 8.55
CA PHE A 617 18.09 -7.89 7.87
C PHE A 617 17.72 -9.38 7.91
N ARG A 618 16.69 -9.69 8.70
CA ARG A 618 16.16 -11.04 8.90
C ARG A 618 14.71 -11.13 8.47
N ILE A 619 14.32 -12.28 7.91
CA ILE A 619 12.95 -12.54 7.49
C ILE A 619 12.42 -13.75 8.23
N ILE A 620 11.29 -13.59 8.92
CA ILE A 620 10.74 -14.60 9.82
C ILE A 620 9.26 -14.84 9.56
N SER A 621 8.76 -16.01 9.93
CA SER A 621 7.34 -16.30 10.00
C SER A 621 6.80 -16.03 11.41
N GLU A 622 7.43 -16.62 12.42
CA GLU A 622 7.20 -16.39 13.86
C GLU A 622 8.57 -16.37 14.54
N GLU A 623 8.80 -15.40 15.41
CA GLU A 623 10.04 -15.34 16.17
C GLU A 623 9.83 -14.64 17.52
N LEU A 624 10.53 -15.16 18.52
CA LEU A 624 10.85 -14.45 19.75
C LEU A 624 12.13 -13.64 19.51
N TYR A 625 12.02 -12.32 19.44
CA TYR A 625 13.22 -11.48 19.42
C TYR A 625 13.62 -11.13 20.86
N SER A 626 14.72 -11.71 21.34
CA SER A 626 15.26 -11.41 22.66
C SER A 626 16.38 -10.36 22.59
N PHE A 627 16.22 -9.28 23.35
CA PHE A 627 17.25 -8.25 23.51
C PHE A 627 18.35 -8.67 24.48
N ASP A 628 18.05 -9.61 25.39
CA ASP A 628 18.99 -10.23 26.33
C ASP A 628 18.78 -11.74 26.40
N LYS A 629 19.76 -12.50 25.92
CA LYS A 629 19.72 -13.97 25.89
C LYS A 629 19.65 -14.63 27.28
N ASN A 630 19.96 -13.90 28.36
CA ASN A 630 19.88 -14.41 29.72
C ASN A 630 18.57 -14.02 30.42
N ASN A 631 17.73 -13.19 29.78
CA ASN A 631 16.49 -12.71 30.34
C ASN A 631 15.39 -12.67 29.27
N ASP A 632 14.68 -13.80 29.13
CA ASP A 632 13.58 -13.94 28.18
C ASP A 632 12.42 -12.96 28.39
N ARG A 633 12.37 -12.23 29.52
CA ARG A 633 11.38 -11.15 29.72
C ARG A 633 11.68 -9.94 28.85
N LEU A 634 12.95 -9.66 28.55
CA LEU A 634 13.38 -8.57 27.68
C LEU A 634 13.29 -9.00 26.21
N SER A 635 12.12 -9.49 25.82
CA SER A 635 11.87 -10.01 24.49
C SER A 635 10.48 -9.61 23.98
N VAL A 636 10.34 -9.68 22.66
CA VAL A 636 9.11 -9.43 21.93
C VAL A 636 8.72 -10.72 21.24
N ASP A 637 7.53 -11.21 21.54
CA ASP A 637 6.91 -12.34 20.86
C ASP A 637 6.05 -11.81 19.70
N ILE A 638 6.45 -12.14 18.47
CA ILE A 638 5.83 -11.63 17.25
C ILE A 638 5.01 -12.77 16.64
N ILE A 639 3.70 -12.77 16.93
CA ILE A 639 2.81 -13.88 16.63
C ILE A 639 2.25 -13.81 15.19
N SER A 640 2.28 -14.92 14.45
CA SER A 640 1.86 -14.94 13.04
C SER A 640 0.45 -15.45 12.80
N ASN A 641 -0.11 -16.28 13.67
CA ASN A 641 -1.41 -16.89 13.44
C ASN A 641 -2.09 -17.39 14.72
N LEU A 642 -2.94 -16.57 15.35
CA LEU A 642 -3.85 -17.07 16.38
C LEU A 642 -5.06 -17.71 15.70
N THR A 643 -4.93 -18.98 15.28
CA THR A 643 -6.05 -19.76 14.76
C THR A 643 -7.13 -19.92 15.83
N PHE A 644 -8.19 -19.13 15.75
CA PHE A 644 -9.46 -19.44 16.40
C PHE A 644 -10.54 -19.42 15.33
N SER A 645 -11.26 -20.54 15.21
CA SER A 645 -12.42 -20.79 14.34
C SER A 645 -13.29 -19.54 14.14
N ASP A 646 -13.77 -19.28 12.91
CA ASP A 646 -14.75 -18.31 12.34
C ASP A 646 -15.42 -17.19 13.20
N ILE A 647 -15.45 -17.30 14.52
CA ILE A 647 -15.88 -16.35 15.55
C ILE A 647 -14.93 -15.13 15.66
N SER A 648 -13.66 -15.27 15.26
CA SER A 648 -12.55 -14.30 15.43
C SER A 648 -12.56 -13.08 14.49
N TYR A 649 -13.27 -13.14 13.36
CA TYR A 649 -13.38 -11.97 12.46
C TYR A 649 -14.32 -10.87 12.99
N LYS A 650 -15.11 -11.15 14.04
CA LYS A 650 -15.98 -10.15 14.67
C LYS A 650 -15.27 -9.32 15.75
N ASN A 651 -14.24 -9.84 16.41
CA ASN A 651 -13.49 -9.18 17.50
C ASN A 651 -11.99 -9.50 17.38
N ALA A 652 -11.34 -8.91 16.38
CA ALA A 652 -9.95 -9.22 16.05
C ALA A 652 -8.96 -8.86 17.18
N ASP A 653 -9.27 -7.88 18.03
CA ASP A 653 -8.50 -7.47 19.21
C ASP A 653 -8.50 -8.55 20.32
N TYR A 654 -9.52 -9.39 20.37
CA TYR A 654 -9.69 -10.37 21.43
C TYR A 654 -8.65 -11.49 21.39
N ALA A 655 -8.17 -11.88 20.20
CA ALA A 655 -7.30 -13.05 20.06
C ALA A 655 -5.94 -12.84 20.75
N ALA A 656 -5.24 -11.74 20.48
CA ALA A 656 -3.93 -11.45 21.10
C ALA A 656 -4.06 -11.25 22.62
N ILE A 657 -5.15 -10.63 23.06
CA ILE A 657 -5.48 -10.45 24.49
C ILE A 657 -5.75 -11.82 25.15
N GLU A 658 -6.51 -12.69 24.49
CA GLU A 658 -6.80 -14.05 24.95
C GLU A 658 -5.52 -14.89 25.00
N TYR A 659 -4.65 -14.80 23.99
CA TYR A 659 -3.35 -15.46 23.99
C TYR A 659 -2.48 -15.02 25.16
N ALA A 660 -2.34 -13.70 25.36
CA ALA A 660 -1.64 -13.14 26.52
C ALA A 660 -2.24 -13.63 27.84
N SER A 661 -3.57 -13.62 27.96
CA SER A 661 -4.29 -14.10 29.15
C SER A 661 -4.08 -15.60 29.39
N ASN A 662 -4.02 -16.40 28.33
CA ASN A 662 -3.79 -17.83 28.39
C ASN A 662 -2.35 -18.18 28.77
N GLN A 663 -1.36 -17.38 28.35
CA GLN A 663 0.01 -17.47 28.87
C GLN A 663 0.05 -17.13 30.38
N ILE A 664 -0.60 -16.04 30.79
CA ILE A 664 -0.64 -15.58 32.20
C ILE A 664 -1.29 -16.62 33.11
N THR A 665 -2.40 -17.22 32.66
CA THR A 665 -3.14 -18.24 33.45
C THR A 665 -2.45 -19.60 33.44
N GLY A 666 -1.39 -19.78 32.65
CA GLY A 666 -0.74 -21.07 32.43
C GLY A 666 -1.67 -22.09 31.75
N ALA A 667 -2.64 -21.62 30.95
CA ALA A 667 -3.44 -22.49 30.09
C ALA A 667 -2.63 -23.00 28.89
N ILE A 668 -1.63 -22.24 28.46
CA ILE A 668 -0.62 -22.66 27.49
C ILE A 668 0.65 -23.04 28.29
N LYS A 669 0.93 -24.35 28.45
CA LYS A 669 2.00 -24.85 29.33
C LYS A 669 3.26 -25.36 28.64
N GLU A 670 3.21 -25.73 27.37
CA GLU A 670 4.38 -26.28 26.65
C GLU A 670 4.86 -25.29 25.58
N GLY A 671 6.12 -24.84 25.70
CA GLY A 671 6.80 -24.03 24.68
C GLY A 671 6.45 -22.53 24.62
N ALA A 672 5.58 -22.01 25.49
CA ALA A 672 5.24 -20.58 25.50
C ALA A 672 6.39 -19.72 26.06
N ASN A 673 6.89 -18.79 25.24
CA ASN A 673 7.94 -17.85 25.60
C ASN A 673 7.45 -16.83 26.64
N ASN A 674 8.28 -16.46 27.63
CA ASN A 674 7.88 -15.51 28.68
C ASN A 674 8.07 -14.03 28.29
N ALA A 675 7.89 -13.68 27.01
CA ALA A 675 8.07 -12.33 26.49
C ALA A 675 7.20 -11.29 27.23
N GLN A 676 7.71 -10.11 27.55
CA GLN A 676 6.88 -9.05 28.15
C GLN A 676 5.98 -8.37 27.13
N ILE A 677 6.35 -8.43 25.84
CA ILE A 677 5.61 -7.79 24.76
C ILE A 677 5.12 -8.86 23.79
N ILE A 678 3.81 -8.83 23.52
CA ILE A 678 3.16 -9.64 22.49
C ILE A 678 2.70 -8.67 21.41
N SER A 679 3.24 -8.84 20.20
CA SER A 679 2.92 -7.98 19.07
C SER A 679 2.05 -8.73 18.06
N ASP A 680 0.81 -8.28 17.89
CA ASP A 680 -0.08 -8.67 16.80
C ASP A 680 -0.19 -7.51 15.78
N SER A 681 -0.13 -7.86 14.52
CA SER A 681 0.01 -6.93 13.41
C SER A 681 -1.00 -7.22 12.30
N HIS A 682 -2.00 -8.08 12.57
CA HIS A 682 -3.15 -8.34 11.69
C HIS A 682 -4.32 -7.39 11.91
N GLN A 683 -4.15 -6.41 12.78
CA GLN A 683 -5.25 -5.65 13.31
C GLN A 683 -5.56 -4.44 12.42
N ALA A 684 -6.82 -4.02 12.43
CA ALA A 684 -7.29 -2.83 11.72
C ALA A 684 -6.95 -1.52 12.48
N LEU A 685 -6.28 -1.61 13.62
CA LEU A 685 -6.17 -0.53 14.59
C LEU A 685 -4.80 -0.54 15.26
N MET A 686 -4.35 0.65 15.63
CA MET A 686 -3.19 0.85 16.49
C MET A 686 -3.65 0.82 17.95
N GLN A 687 -3.21 -0.15 18.75
CA GLN A 687 -3.51 -0.24 20.18
C GLN A 687 -2.30 -0.74 20.97
N ALA A 688 -2.15 -0.23 22.17
CA ALA A 688 -1.26 -0.73 23.20
C ALA A 688 -2.10 -0.98 24.45
N LYS A 689 -2.07 -2.20 24.98
CA LYS A 689 -2.87 -2.59 26.14
C LYS A 689 -2.06 -3.46 27.09
N ILE A 690 -2.13 -3.17 28.37
CA ILE A 690 -1.53 -4.04 29.39
C ILE A 690 -2.56 -5.05 29.87
N VAL A 691 -2.15 -6.32 29.93
CA VAL A 691 -2.95 -7.45 30.41
C VAL A 691 -2.19 -8.12 31.55
N GLY A 692 -2.88 -8.46 32.64
CA GLY A 692 -2.28 -9.04 33.84
C GLY A 692 -1.58 -8.02 34.76
N SER A 693 -1.03 -8.50 35.87
CA SER A 693 -0.38 -7.69 36.92
C SER A 693 0.98 -8.22 37.32
N GLY A 694 1.79 -7.32 37.90
CA GLY A 694 3.08 -7.66 38.49
C GLY A 694 4.00 -8.32 37.47
N LYS A 695 4.70 -9.37 37.89
CA LYS A 695 5.63 -10.10 37.02
C LYS A 695 4.94 -10.88 35.90
N ASP A 696 3.63 -11.07 35.91
CA ASP A 696 2.96 -11.76 34.82
C ASP A 696 2.36 -10.78 33.80
N ALA A 697 2.49 -9.47 34.03
CA ALA A 697 1.99 -8.46 33.10
C ALA A 697 2.61 -8.61 31.71
N LYS A 698 1.77 -8.40 30.69
CA LYS A 698 2.14 -8.42 29.27
C LYS A 698 1.61 -7.16 28.60
N LEU A 699 2.42 -6.56 27.73
CA LEU A 699 1.98 -5.52 26.82
C LEU A 699 1.54 -6.17 25.51
N VAL A 700 0.27 -6.03 25.17
CA VAL A 700 -0.27 -6.41 23.86
C VAL A 700 -0.22 -5.19 22.96
N LEU A 701 0.50 -5.31 21.85
CA LEU A 701 0.59 -4.29 20.82
C LEU A 701 -0.14 -4.76 19.59
N ASN A 702 -1.14 -3.99 19.19
CA ASN A 702 -1.79 -4.10 17.90
C ASN A 702 -1.28 -2.97 17.02
N THR A 703 -0.83 -3.30 15.83
CA THR A 703 -0.42 -2.33 14.82
C THR A 703 -1.30 -2.43 13.58
N PRO A 704 -1.78 -1.29 13.05
CA PRO A 704 -2.73 -1.29 11.95
C PRO A 704 -2.04 -1.70 10.66
N GLN A 705 -2.79 -2.33 9.75
CA GLN A 705 -2.39 -2.33 8.34
C GLN A 705 -2.60 -0.92 7.77
N MET A 706 -1.54 -0.22 7.35
CA MET A 706 -1.65 1.16 6.86
C MET A 706 -2.52 1.26 5.60
N ILE A 707 -3.54 2.11 5.69
CA ILE A 707 -4.38 2.56 4.57
C ILE A 707 -4.52 4.08 4.74
N ARG A 708 -4.44 4.82 3.64
CA ARG A 708 -4.56 6.28 3.58
C ARG A 708 -6.03 6.66 3.41
N ASP A 709 -6.68 7.02 4.51
CA ASP A 709 -8.13 7.26 4.55
C ASP A 709 -8.56 8.71 4.30
N GLU A 710 -7.62 9.66 4.15
CA GLU A 710 -7.90 11.07 3.86
C GLU A 710 -8.75 11.28 2.58
N TRP A 711 -8.77 10.27 1.68
CA TRP A 711 -9.49 10.30 0.42
C TRP A 711 -10.97 9.89 0.56
N TYR A 712 -11.38 9.30 1.68
CA TYR A 712 -12.78 8.95 1.94
C TYR A 712 -13.56 10.06 2.65
N HIS A 713 -12.87 11.06 3.21
CA HIS A 713 -13.47 12.10 4.04
C HIS A 713 -13.52 13.51 3.43
N LYS A 714 -12.81 13.77 2.32
CA LYS A 714 -13.03 15.01 1.56
C LYS A 714 -14.25 14.84 0.66
N LYS A 715 -15.38 15.42 1.07
CA LYS A 715 -16.50 15.76 0.17
C LYS A 715 -15.91 16.46 -1.07
N GLY A 716 -15.73 15.75 -2.17
CA GLY A 716 -15.62 16.36 -3.49
C GLY A 716 -14.52 15.90 -4.46
N LEU A 717 -13.52 15.09 -4.09
CA LEU A 717 -12.47 14.72 -5.07
C LEU A 717 -12.13 13.23 -5.06
N ILE A 718 -12.53 12.59 -6.16
CA ILE A 718 -12.45 11.18 -6.59
C ILE A 718 -13.53 10.26 -5.99
N PRO A 719 -14.57 9.90 -6.77
CA PRO A 719 -15.48 8.83 -6.41
C PRO A 719 -14.76 7.50 -6.58
N VAL A 720 -14.03 7.05 -5.56
CA VAL A 720 -13.91 5.60 -5.38
C VAL A 720 -15.31 5.16 -4.97
N ASP A 721 -16.07 4.68 -5.95
CA ASP A 721 -17.36 4.06 -5.75
C ASP A 721 -17.19 2.99 -4.66
N VAL A 722 -17.65 3.31 -3.44
CA VAL A 722 -17.50 2.47 -2.25
C VAL A 722 -18.07 1.07 -2.54
N LYS A 723 -19.05 0.97 -3.44
CA LYS A 723 -19.57 -0.31 -3.94
C LYS A 723 -18.59 -1.08 -4.82
N LYS A 724 -17.74 -0.42 -5.61
CA LYS A 724 -16.63 -1.08 -6.35
C LYS A 724 -15.51 -1.54 -5.42
N ALA A 725 -15.18 -0.76 -4.38
CA ALA A 725 -14.22 -1.19 -3.36
C ALA A 725 -14.75 -2.40 -2.57
N GLN A 726 -16.03 -2.37 -2.17
CA GLN A 726 -16.69 -3.46 -1.46
C GLN A 726 -16.96 -4.70 -2.33
N SER A 727 -17.11 -4.56 -3.65
CA SER A 727 -17.32 -5.68 -4.58
C SER A 727 -16.05 -6.32 -5.11
N CYS A 728 -14.88 -5.70 -4.89
CA CYS A 728 -13.61 -6.33 -5.22
C CYS A 728 -13.30 -7.43 -4.19
N LYS A 729 -13.32 -8.70 -4.61
CA LYS A 729 -13.08 -9.87 -3.77
C LYS A 729 -11.74 -9.86 -3.01
N THR A 730 -10.78 -9.04 -3.45
CA THR A 730 -9.49 -8.82 -2.76
C THR A 730 -9.63 -7.82 -1.61
N TYR A 731 -10.50 -6.81 -1.74
CA TYR A 731 -10.81 -5.82 -0.70
C TYR A 731 -11.86 -6.30 0.31
N SER A 732 -12.68 -7.30 -0.03
CA SER A 732 -13.71 -7.83 0.89
C SER A 732 -13.14 -8.44 2.17
N ARG A 733 -11.83 -8.77 2.21
CA ARG A 733 -11.11 -9.17 3.43
C ARG A 733 -10.64 -7.99 4.27
N ILE A 734 -10.32 -6.84 3.65
CA ILE A 734 -9.90 -5.60 4.33
C ILE A 734 -11.12 -4.84 4.88
N THR A 735 -12.28 -4.98 4.23
CA THR A 735 -13.55 -4.56 4.81
C THR A 735 -13.94 -5.56 5.90
N GLN A 736 -13.34 -5.44 7.08
CA GLN A 736 -14.01 -5.84 8.31
C GLN A 736 -15.39 -5.19 8.27
N THR A 737 -16.42 -6.00 8.03
CA THR A 737 -17.80 -5.56 7.87
C THR A 737 -18.23 -4.78 9.11
N GLY A 738 -18.24 -3.45 9.03
CA GLY A 738 -18.87 -2.56 10.01
C GLY A 738 -18.01 -2.03 11.17
N LYS A 739 -16.67 -2.13 11.16
CA LYS A 739 -15.81 -1.52 12.18
C LYS A 739 -14.87 -0.44 11.61
N ARG A 740 -14.50 0.51 12.48
CA ARG A 740 -13.84 1.80 12.17
C ARG A 740 -12.51 1.66 11.42
N MET A 741 -12.21 2.69 10.63
CA MET A 741 -11.14 2.82 9.62
C MET A 741 -9.70 2.77 10.17
N ASN A 742 -8.75 2.34 9.33
CA ASN A 742 -7.32 2.19 9.66
C ASN A 742 -6.60 3.53 9.54
N PHE A 743 -5.84 3.96 10.56
CA PHE A 743 -4.98 5.14 10.45
C PHE A 743 -3.51 4.74 10.43
N PRO A 744 -2.68 5.37 9.56
CA PRO A 744 -1.25 5.12 9.54
C PRO A 744 -0.64 5.55 10.88
N GLY A 745 0.24 4.69 11.43
CA GLY A 745 0.91 4.97 12.70
C GLY A 745 1.91 3.88 13.10
N ASN A 746 2.75 4.18 14.07
CA ASN A 746 3.76 3.27 14.59
C ASN A 746 3.93 3.42 16.12
N TRP A 747 4.35 2.34 16.76
CA TRP A 747 4.79 2.36 18.15
C TRP A 747 6.31 2.29 18.20
N THR A 748 6.95 3.28 18.83
CA THR A 748 8.32 3.12 19.33
C THR A 748 8.25 2.85 20.82
N ILE A 749 9.01 1.86 21.31
CA ILE A 749 8.92 1.37 22.69
C ILE A 749 10.32 1.14 23.25
N GLN A 750 10.49 1.42 24.53
CA GLN A 750 11.68 1.05 25.30
C GLN A 750 11.36 0.87 26.78
N GLY A 751 12.29 0.31 27.53
CA GLY A 751 12.18 0.15 28.98
C GLY A 751 11.82 -1.26 29.41
N ASP A 752 11.21 -1.37 30.60
CA ASP A 752 10.80 -2.63 31.22
C ASP A 752 9.41 -2.46 31.82
N LEU A 753 8.48 -3.34 31.45
CA LEU A 753 7.10 -3.33 31.96
C LEU A 753 7.02 -3.52 33.48
N ASP A 754 7.99 -4.21 34.08
CA ASP A 754 8.09 -4.38 35.53
C ASP A 754 8.66 -3.14 36.25
N GLN A 755 9.17 -2.15 35.50
CA GLN A 755 9.71 -0.89 36.00
C GLN A 755 8.98 0.30 35.36
N ILE A 756 9.58 0.85 34.29
CA ILE A 756 9.04 1.93 33.49
C ILE A 756 9.08 1.48 32.03
N LEU A 757 7.92 1.46 31.41
CA LEU A 757 7.77 1.22 29.99
C LEU A 757 7.40 2.54 29.31
N ARG A 758 8.25 2.99 28.39
CA ARG A 758 8.03 4.21 27.63
C ARG A 758 7.50 3.86 26.23
N ILE A 759 6.40 4.51 25.86
CA ILE A 759 5.70 4.30 24.60
C ILE A 759 5.61 5.63 23.86
N TYR A 760 6.03 5.65 22.61
CA TYR A 760 5.94 6.78 21.69
C TYR A 760 4.89 6.46 20.62
N PRO A 761 3.62 6.81 20.83
CA PRO A 761 2.63 6.76 19.76
C PRO A 761 2.99 7.76 18.65
N SER A 762 2.92 7.31 17.40
CA SER A 762 3.04 8.14 16.22
C SER A 762 1.81 7.96 15.34
N TRP A 763 1.06 9.05 15.13
CA TRP A 763 -0.11 9.16 14.24
C TRP A 763 -0.15 10.56 13.60
N GLY A 764 -1.15 10.85 12.74
CA GLY A 764 -1.23 12.06 11.92
C GLY A 764 -0.86 13.35 12.65
N ARG A 765 -1.53 13.64 13.78
CA ARG A 765 -1.27 14.87 14.56
C ARG A 765 0.15 14.99 15.11
N THR A 766 0.73 13.91 15.62
CA THR A 766 2.11 13.94 16.14
C THR A 766 3.12 14.26 15.03
N ASN A 767 2.89 13.75 13.82
CA ASN A 767 3.77 14.00 12.69
C ASN A 767 3.66 15.45 12.20
N GLU A 768 2.45 16.04 12.22
CA GLU A 768 2.27 17.47 11.91
C GLU A 768 3.07 18.36 12.87
N ILE A 769 2.99 18.09 14.18
CA ILE A 769 3.66 18.89 15.22
C ILE A 769 5.18 18.72 15.12
N LYS A 770 5.67 17.49 14.99
CA LYS A 770 7.11 17.23 14.75
C LYS A 770 7.58 17.98 13.51
N ASN A 771 6.88 17.84 12.38
CA ASN A 771 7.23 18.54 11.15
C ASN A 771 7.26 20.07 11.32
N TYR A 772 6.36 20.64 12.12
CA TYR A 772 6.37 22.07 12.44
C TYR A 772 7.62 22.47 13.24
N VAL A 773 7.95 21.73 14.31
CA VAL A 773 9.16 21.97 15.13
C VAL A 773 10.42 21.90 14.27
N GLN A 774 10.51 20.87 13.43
CA GLN A 774 11.68 20.65 12.59
C GLN A 774 11.83 21.69 11.48
N LYS A 775 10.72 22.10 10.84
CA LYS A 775 10.72 23.14 9.79
C LYS A 775 11.04 24.53 10.34
N THR A 776 10.55 24.86 11.53
CA THR A 776 10.76 26.19 12.14
C THR A 776 12.08 26.28 12.88
N GLY A 777 12.64 25.15 13.34
CA GLY A 777 13.82 25.09 14.18
C GLY A 777 13.58 25.62 15.60
N VAL A 778 12.33 25.90 15.97
CA VAL A 778 11.95 26.40 17.30
C VAL A 778 11.47 25.21 18.14
N PRO A 779 12.20 24.81 19.20
CA PRO A 779 11.77 23.73 20.07
C PRO A 779 10.50 24.10 20.82
N LEU A 780 9.64 23.12 21.09
CA LEU A 780 8.53 23.28 22.02
C LEU A 780 9.06 23.36 23.45
N GLU A 781 8.31 24.02 24.31
CA GLU A 781 8.55 23.91 25.75
C GLU A 781 8.13 22.51 26.22
N LYS A 782 9.00 21.80 26.94
CA LYS A 782 8.67 20.45 27.44
C LYS A 782 7.50 20.51 28.44
N LYS A 783 6.42 19.79 28.16
CA LYS A 783 5.26 19.66 29.06
C LYS A 783 5.20 18.25 29.62
N VAL A 784 5.06 18.16 30.94
CA VAL A 784 5.07 16.90 31.69
C VAL A 784 3.85 16.87 32.60
N GLU A 785 2.87 16.07 32.20
CA GLU A 785 1.61 15.88 32.87
C GLU A 785 1.64 14.59 33.68
N GLY A 786 1.43 14.71 34.98
CA GLY A 786 1.18 13.56 35.84
C GLY A 786 -0.31 13.43 36.14
N THR A 787 -0.87 12.30 35.74
CA THR A 787 -2.32 12.05 35.81
C THR A 787 -2.65 11.15 36.98
N ILE A 788 -3.56 11.62 37.83
CA ILE A 788 -3.97 11.01 39.08
C ILE A 788 -5.41 10.52 38.92
N THR A 789 -5.59 9.21 38.97
CA THR A 789 -6.84 8.52 38.64
C THR A 789 -7.23 7.56 39.74
N ASP A 790 -8.52 7.54 40.08
CA ASP A 790 -9.19 6.45 40.79
C ASP A 790 -8.43 5.96 42.04
N ILE A 791 -8.39 6.81 43.07
CA ILE A 791 -7.69 6.56 44.35
C ILE A 791 -8.61 5.84 45.34
N GLN A 792 -9.92 6.11 45.24
CA GLN A 792 -10.99 5.55 46.06
C GLN A 792 -10.69 5.63 47.56
N LEU A 793 -10.30 6.82 48.03
CA LEU A 793 -9.94 7.02 49.43
C LEU A 793 -11.11 6.63 50.35
N GLY A 794 -10.85 5.80 51.37
CA GLY A 794 -11.90 5.28 52.26
C GLY A 794 -12.52 3.94 51.79
N SER A 795 -12.03 3.37 50.69
CA SER A 795 -12.37 2.04 50.19
C SER A 795 -11.45 0.94 50.73
N ILE A 796 -11.89 -0.31 50.65
CA ILE A 796 -11.01 -1.49 50.81
C ILE A 796 -9.95 -1.59 49.70
N THR A 797 -10.20 -0.95 48.56
CA THR A 797 -9.30 -0.91 47.41
C THR A 797 -8.23 0.18 47.51
N GLU A 798 -8.35 1.11 48.45
CA GLU A 798 -7.46 2.28 48.53
C GLU A 798 -5.97 1.88 48.65
N ARG A 799 -5.07 2.68 48.07
CA ARG A 799 -3.61 2.52 48.18
C ARG A 799 -2.94 3.87 48.39
N ALA A 800 -3.16 4.47 49.56
CA ALA A 800 -2.62 5.80 49.90
C ALA A 800 -1.09 5.89 49.77
N GLU A 801 -0.36 4.80 50.08
CA GLU A 801 1.10 4.73 49.88
C GLU A 801 1.48 4.87 48.41
N TYR A 802 0.77 4.19 47.50
CA TYR A 802 1.06 4.23 46.08
C TYR A 802 0.80 5.62 45.52
N TYR A 803 -0.31 6.23 45.93
CA TYR A 803 -0.62 7.61 45.58
C TYR A 803 0.47 8.59 46.02
N ALA A 804 0.89 8.54 47.29
CA ALA A 804 1.94 9.42 47.81
C ALA A 804 3.30 9.21 47.11
N LYS A 805 3.67 7.96 46.83
CA LYS A 805 4.90 7.66 46.07
C LYS A 805 4.79 8.11 44.62
N PHE A 806 3.61 7.99 43.99
CA PHE A 806 3.40 8.47 42.63
C PHE A 806 3.49 10.00 42.54
N LEU A 807 2.91 10.75 43.48
CA LEU A 807 3.11 12.20 43.59
C LEU A 807 4.60 12.55 43.67
N ASP A 808 5.36 11.83 44.49
CA ASP A 808 6.80 12.05 44.62
C ASP A 808 7.57 11.73 43.32
N ILE A 809 7.15 10.68 42.59
CA ILE A 809 7.69 10.34 41.27
C ILE A 809 7.40 11.46 40.26
N MET A 810 6.16 11.96 40.19
CA MET A 810 5.75 13.05 39.28
C MET A 810 6.68 14.26 39.42
N PHE A 811 6.93 14.71 40.65
CA PHE A 811 7.77 15.88 40.88
C PHE A 811 9.28 15.56 40.81
N TYR A 812 9.76 14.59 41.58
CA TYR A 812 11.22 14.41 41.78
C TYR A 812 11.90 13.47 40.80
N LYS A 813 11.14 12.75 39.95
CA LYS A 813 11.69 12.02 38.81
C LYS A 813 11.41 12.76 37.50
N TYR A 814 10.18 13.24 37.32
CA TYR A 814 9.73 13.78 36.03
C TYR A 814 9.67 15.31 35.97
N GLY A 815 9.65 16.00 37.12
CA GLY A 815 9.54 17.45 37.15
C GLY A 815 8.22 17.97 36.59
N SER A 816 7.10 17.27 36.87
CA SER A 816 5.77 17.62 36.37
C SER A 816 5.43 19.11 36.55
N ASN A 817 5.01 19.74 35.45
CA ASN A 817 4.46 21.10 35.42
C ASN A 817 2.94 21.11 35.15
N ILE A 818 2.33 19.95 34.92
CA ILE A 818 0.87 19.80 34.77
C ILE A 818 0.40 18.66 35.67
N ILE A 819 -0.75 18.85 36.33
CA ILE A 819 -1.40 17.83 37.16
C ILE A 819 -2.84 17.64 36.69
N SER A 820 -3.24 16.42 36.41
CA SER A 820 -4.61 16.09 36.03
C SER A 820 -5.23 15.11 37.00
N TYR A 821 -6.26 15.54 37.74
CA TYR A 821 -7.07 14.68 38.59
C TYR A 821 -8.27 14.17 37.79
N MET A 822 -8.42 12.86 37.69
CA MET A 822 -9.47 12.20 36.92
C MET A 822 -10.26 11.23 37.80
N GLY A 823 -11.24 11.77 38.50
CA GLY A 823 -12.36 11.08 39.15
C GLY A 823 -12.04 10.01 40.19
N ASP A 824 -13.09 9.60 40.92
CA ASP A 824 -13.07 8.55 41.95
C ASP A 824 -11.91 8.72 42.95
N LEU A 825 -11.73 9.96 43.41
CA LEU A 825 -10.73 10.32 44.42
C LEU A 825 -11.19 9.84 45.83
N GLN A 826 -12.50 9.72 46.03
CA GLN A 826 -13.15 9.24 47.26
C GLN A 826 -14.05 8.02 47.01
N GLN A 827 -14.45 7.29 48.05
CA GLN A 827 -15.23 6.04 47.91
C GLN A 827 -16.73 6.23 47.58
N GLY A 828 -17.29 7.46 47.60
CA GLY A 828 -18.69 7.74 47.21
C GLY A 828 -19.77 7.09 48.10
N TYR A 829 -21.05 7.47 47.90
CA TYR A 829 -22.23 6.87 48.60
C TYR A 829 -23.30 6.40 47.59
N ASN A 830 -24.17 5.46 48.00
CA ASN A 830 -25.39 5.00 47.28
C ASN A 830 -25.24 4.03 46.08
N TYR A 831 -24.46 2.96 46.20
CA TYR A 831 -24.53 1.82 45.25
C TYR A 831 -25.58 0.79 45.69
N LYS A 832 -26.87 1.07 45.43
CA LYS A 832 -28.02 0.22 45.84
C LYS A 832 -27.91 -1.26 45.45
N SER A 833 -27.17 -1.57 44.39
CA SER A 833 -27.06 -2.92 43.82
C SER A 833 -25.86 -3.73 44.34
N TYR A 834 -24.89 -3.09 45.02
CA TYR A 834 -23.64 -3.72 45.44
C TYR A 834 -23.24 -3.25 46.85
N HIS A 835 -23.71 -3.98 47.85
CA HIS A 835 -23.47 -3.66 49.26
C HIS A 835 -21.98 -3.62 49.63
N GLU A 836 -21.09 -4.33 48.93
CA GLU A 836 -19.65 -4.33 49.24
C GLU A 836 -18.93 -3.05 48.79
N GLU A 837 -19.30 -2.45 47.66
CA GLU A 837 -18.81 -1.12 47.25
C GLU A 837 -19.47 0.01 48.05
N SER A 838 -20.65 -0.25 48.62
CA SER A 838 -21.27 0.63 49.61
C SER A 838 -20.78 0.40 51.05
N ARG A 839 -19.96 -0.64 51.30
CA ARG A 839 -19.40 -0.95 52.62
C ARG A 839 -18.02 -0.32 52.72
N HIS A 840 -17.97 0.85 53.35
CA HIS A 840 -16.71 1.41 53.82
C HIS A 840 -15.94 0.38 54.67
N THR A 841 -14.61 0.42 54.64
CA THR A 841 -13.89 0.17 55.90
C THR A 841 -14.49 1.15 56.89
N ALA A 842 -15.28 0.71 57.88
CA ALA A 842 -16.19 1.51 58.72
C ALA A 842 -15.52 2.66 59.52
N ALA A 843 -14.81 3.57 58.85
CA ALA A 843 -13.73 4.35 59.42
C ALA A 843 -13.84 5.86 59.13
N HIS A 844 -14.53 6.32 58.06
CA HIS A 844 -14.54 7.75 57.70
C HIS A 844 -15.85 8.21 57.03
N SER A 845 -16.36 9.39 57.44
CA SER A 845 -17.40 10.12 56.70
C SER A 845 -16.81 10.71 55.40
N VAL A 846 -17.66 11.04 54.42
CA VAL A 846 -17.25 11.72 53.17
C VAL A 846 -16.45 13.00 53.46
N GLY A 847 -16.88 13.80 54.44
CA GLY A 847 -16.17 15.01 54.84
C GLY A 847 -14.77 14.75 55.43
N GLN A 848 -14.54 13.59 56.04
CA GLN A 848 -13.22 13.21 56.55
C GLN A 848 -12.29 12.76 55.42
N GLN A 849 -12.79 11.96 54.47
CA GLN A 849 -12.03 11.56 53.27
C GLN A 849 -11.51 12.79 52.51
N ARG A 850 -12.30 13.86 52.45
CA ARG A 850 -11.93 15.15 51.87
C ARG A 850 -10.71 15.80 52.55
N LEU A 851 -10.72 15.90 53.87
CA LEU A 851 -9.60 16.47 54.63
C LEU A 851 -8.35 15.61 54.52
N ASP A 852 -8.52 14.30 54.57
CA ASP A 852 -7.43 13.33 54.47
C ASP A 852 -6.73 13.44 53.12
N PHE A 853 -7.51 13.57 52.03
CA PHE A 853 -6.98 13.75 50.68
C PHE A 853 -6.15 15.03 50.54
N SER A 854 -6.68 16.18 50.97
CA SER A 854 -5.93 17.45 50.90
C SER A 854 -4.66 17.43 51.75
N LYS A 855 -4.71 16.88 52.97
CA LYS A 855 -3.52 16.76 53.84
C LYS A 855 -2.46 15.83 53.27
N LEU A 856 -2.89 14.73 52.65
CA LEU A 856 -1.99 13.73 52.11
C LEU A 856 -1.10 14.34 51.03
N GLN A 857 -1.66 15.15 50.11
CA GLN A 857 -0.92 15.72 48.98
C GLN A 857 -0.23 17.07 49.24
N ARG A 858 -0.67 17.82 50.27
CA ARG A 858 -0.22 19.20 50.53
C ARG A 858 1.29 19.39 50.51
N PRO A 859 2.13 18.51 51.11
CA PRO A 859 3.59 18.72 51.12
C PRO A 859 4.25 18.73 49.74
N TRP A 860 3.62 18.12 48.73
CA TRP A 860 4.09 18.21 47.35
C TRP A 860 3.56 19.48 46.67
N LEU A 861 2.28 19.81 46.86
CA LEU A 861 1.67 21.02 46.28
C LEU A 861 2.32 22.32 46.78
N GLU A 862 2.70 22.39 48.05
CA GLU A 862 3.43 23.55 48.61
C GLU A 862 4.73 23.84 47.87
N ASN A 863 5.45 22.80 47.44
CA ASN A 863 6.69 22.93 46.67
C ASN A 863 6.41 23.13 45.16
N ALA A 864 5.19 22.86 44.69
CA ALA A 864 4.83 22.81 43.28
C ALA A 864 4.29 24.14 42.72
N PHE A 865 3.91 25.10 43.57
CA PHE A 865 3.45 26.44 43.16
C PHE A 865 4.61 27.45 43.00
N GLY A 866 5.84 26.98 42.86
CA GLY A 866 7.00 27.82 42.55
C GLY A 866 7.53 28.68 43.68
N VAL A 867 7.13 28.42 44.94
CA VAL A 867 7.47 29.29 46.07
C VAL A 867 8.80 28.95 46.70
N ILE A 868 9.51 30.02 47.02
CA ILE A 868 10.80 29.99 47.67
C ILE A 868 10.64 30.68 49.03
N PRO A 869 10.53 29.92 50.14
CA PRO A 869 10.42 30.52 51.45
C PRO A 869 11.70 31.29 51.79
N PRO A 870 11.63 32.40 52.57
CA PRO A 870 12.79 33.22 52.92
C PRO A 870 13.96 32.45 53.55
N LYS A 871 13.66 31.30 54.17
CA LYS A 871 14.59 30.44 54.91
C LYS A 871 15.14 29.27 54.10
N ILE A 872 14.79 29.13 52.81
CA ILE A 872 15.09 27.91 52.05
C ILE A 872 16.59 27.58 52.01
N PHE A 873 17.45 28.59 52.04
CA PHE A 873 18.90 28.45 51.91
C PHE A 873 19.62 28.36 53.25
N GLU A 874 18.92 28.42 54.38
CA GLU A 874 19.55 28.30 55.70
C GLU A 874 20.35 26.98 55.80
N LEU A 875 21.60 27.08 56.25
CA LEU A 875 22.52 25.95 56.40
C LEU A 875 23.54 26.27 57.48
N HIS A 876 23.61 25.42 58.50
CA HIS A 876 24.65 25.46 59.52
C HIS A 876 25.47 24.16 59.43
N ASP A 877 26.69 24.26 58.94
CA ASP A 877 27.65 23.17 58.86
C ASP A 877 28.99 23.61 59.49
N GLU A 878 29.15 23.26 60.76
CA GLU A 878 30.34 23.56 61.56
C GLU A 878 31.61 22.91 60.97
N SER A 879 31.48 21.78 60.28
CA SER A 879 32.63 21.02 59.76
C SER A 879 33.24 21.65 58.51
N ASN A 880 32.41 22.30 57.67
CA ASN A 880 32.85 23.03 56.49
C ASN A 880 32.89 24.56 56.69
N LYS A 881 32.66 25.04 57.93
CA LYS A 881 32.52 26.48 58.28
C LYS A 881 31.48 27.21 57.42
N ILE A 882 30.40 26.51 57.02
CA ILE A 882 29.31 27.10 56.26
C ILE A 882 28.23 27.55 57.23
N ASP A 883 27.89 28.83 57.19
CA ASP A 883 26.87 29.42 58.04
C ASP A 883 26.02 30.40 57.22
N ILE A 884 24.90 29.89 56.71
CA ILE A 884 23.86 30.67 56.04
C ILE A 884 22.72 30.84 57.05
N ASP A 885 22.68 32.00 57.68
CA ASP A 885 21.57 32.44 58.52
C ASP A 885 20.42 33.02 57.67
N GLN A 886 19.32 33.39 58.33
CA GLN A 886 18.16 33.98 57.66
C GLN A 886 18.50 35.26 56.88
N GLU A 887 19.43 36.09 57.38
CA GLU A 887 19.83 37.36 56.73
C GLU A 887 20.59 37.09 55.42
N LYS A 888 21.52 36.13 55.44
CA LYS A 888 22.25 35.69 54.24
C LYS A 888 21.32 35.00 53.24
N SER A 889 20.37 34.19 53.71
CA SER A 889 19.35 33.58 52.84
C SER A 889 18.51 34.65 52.12
N LEU A 890 18.10 35.71 52.81
CA LEU A 890 17.40 36.85 52.21
C LEU A 890 18.27 37.60 51.17
N LYS A 891 19.55 37.86 51.47
CA LYS A 891 20.48 38.49 50.52
C LYS A 891 20.69 37.65 49.25
N ILE A 892 20.72 36.31 49.38
CA ILE A 892 20.75 35.40 48.22
C ILE A 892 19.48 35.58 47.38
N LEU A 893 18.30 35.66 48.02
CA LEU A 893 17.03 35.88 47.31
C LEU A 893 16.96 37.22 46.60
N GLU A 894 17.42 38.30 47.23
CA GLU A 894 17.54 39.63 46.60
C GLU A 894 18.45 39.59 45.37
N CYS A 895 19.59 38.88 45.45
CA CYS A 895 20.46 38.67 44.30
C CYS A 895 19.73 37.91 43.18
N LEU A 896 19.02 36.84 43.50
CA LEU A 896 18.26 36.08 42.51
C LEU A 896 17.13 36.91 41.89
N GLU A 897 16.53 37.84 42.65
CA GLU A 897 15.50 38.77 42.17
C GLU A 897 16.08 39.78 41.18
N GLU A 898 17.22 40.40 41.50
CA GLU A 898 17.94 41.32 40.61
C GLU A 898 18.35 40.66 39.28
N ARG A 899 18.65 39.36 39.32
CA ARG A 899 18.96 38.56 38.13
C ARG A 899 17.72 38.08 37.38
N GLY A 900 16.54 38.37 37.90
CA GLY A 900 15.27 37.97 37.32
C GLY A 900 15.01 36.47 37.39
N ILE A 901 15.69 35.73 38.27
CA ILE A 901 15.46 34.29 38.48
C ILE A 901 14.21 34.06 39.34
N VAL A 902 14.07 34.89 40.36
CA VAL A 902 12.90 34.92 41.24
C VAL A 902 12.24 36.29 41.13
N GLU A 903 10.98 36.37 41.54
CA GLU A 903 10.28 37.63 41.70
C GLU A 903 9.67 37.69 43.09
N LYS A 904 9.67 38.91 43.64
CA LYS A 904 9.02 39.19 44.90
C LYS A 904 7.52 39.31 44.68
N ARG A 905 6.75 38.54 45.44
CA ARG A 905 5.28 38.54 45.40
C ARG A 905 4.75 39.04 46.74
N ILE A 906 3.84 40.00 46.66
CA ILE A 906 3.05 40.45 47.81
C ILE A 906 1.73 39.70 47.71
N THR A 907 1.46 38.84 48.68
CA THR A 907 0.20 38.08 48.77
C THR A 907 -0.68 38.66 49.87
N ASP A 908 -1.92 38.19 49.96
CA ASP A 908 -2.88 38.63 50.99
C ASP A 908 -2.42 38.31 52.42
N TYR A 909 -1.41 37.43 52.57
CA TYR A 909 -1.00 36.89 53.87
C TYR A 909 0.46 37.21 54.23
N ASN A 910 1.36 37.37 53.26
CA ASN A 910 2.78 37.63 53.48
C ASN A 910 3.52 38.11 52.22
N MET A 911 4.77 38.53 52.40
CA MET A 911 5.74 38.70 51.31
C MET A 911 6.44 37.35 51.07
N THR A 912 6.42 36.86 49.84
CA THR A 912 7.09 35.63 49.41
C THR A 912 7.96 35.88 48.18
N TYR A 913 8.89 34.96 47.92
CA TYR A 913 9.60 34.89 46.64
C TYR A 913 9.05 33.72 45.86
N ALA A 914 8.98 33.85 44.54
CA ALA A 914 8.60 32.76 43.66
C ALA A 914 9.52 32.73 42.44
N ILE A 915 9.67 31.55 41.83
CA ILE A 915 10.36 31.42 40.56
C ILE A 915 9.61 32.25 39.52
N LYS A 916 10.34 33.12 38.81
CA LYS A 916 9.77 33.93 37.75
C LYS A 916 9.36 33.02 36.58
N SER A 917 8.15 33.22 36.08
CA SER A 917 7.64 32.43 34.96
C SER A 917 8.54 32.56 33.72
N GLY A 918 8.77 31.45 33.01
CA GLY A 918 9.59 31.40 31.80
C GLY A 918 11.10 31.41 32.03
N VAL A 919 11.58 31.37 33.28
CA VAL A 919 13.01 31.27 33.59
C VAL A 919 13.44 29.81 33.75
N ASN A 920 14.52 29.42 33.09
CA ASN A 920 15.11 28.09 33.26
C ASN A 920 16.15 28.11 34.39
N TYR A 921 15.69 28.37 35.62
CA TYR A 921 16.50 28.55 36.82
C TYR A 921 17.44 27.37 37.15
N LYS A 922 17.21 26.19 36.55
CA LYS A 922 18.07 25.01 36.68
C LYS A 922 19.32 25.10 35.79
N MET A 923 19.19 25.70 34.61
CA MET A 923 20.25 25.79 33.59
C MET A 923 20.88 27.19 33.53
N ASP A 924 20.15 28.21 33.97
CA ASP A 924 20.64 29.59 33.96
C ASP A 924 21.80 29.75 34.94
N ASN A 925 22.78 30.56 34.52
CA ASN A 925 23.86 30.98 35.40
C ASN A 925 23.25 31.88 36.48
N LEU A 926 23.40 31.50 37.75
CA LEU A 926 22.83 32.27 38.86
C LEU A 926 23.56 33.62 39.06
N PHE A 927 24.73 33.81 38.42
CA PHE A 927 25.57 35.01 38.49
C PHE A 927 25.73 35.54 39.93
N LEU A 928 25.92 34.61 40.87
CA LEU A 928 26.03 34.92 42.30
C LEU A 928 27.29 35.78 42.55
N PRO A 929 27.20 36.79 43.44
CA PRO A 929 28.37 37.53 43.92
C PRO A 929 29.44 36.59 44.50
N ASP A 930 30.71 37.00 44.48
CA ASP A 930 31.83 36.16 44.94
C ASP A 930 31.65 35.64 46.38
N CYS A 931 30.99 36.41 47.26
CA CYS A 931 30.68 36.01 48.63
C CYS A 931 29.68 34.85 48.75
N PHE A 932 28.86 34.61 47.71
CA PHE A 932 27.86 33.53 47.65
C PHE A 932 28.20 32.41 46.66
N LYS A 933 29.22 32.59 45.78
CA LYS A 933 29.67 31.53 44.87
C LYS A 933 30.03 30.22 45.58
N GLN A 934 30.64 30.31 46.77
CA GLN A 934 30.97 29.15 47.60
C GLN A 934 29.73 28.34 48.04
N TYR A 935 28.53 28.93 48.00
CA TYR A 935 27.26 28.28 48.36
C TYR A 935 26.41 27.89 47.14
N GLU A 936 26.92 28.09 45.91
CA GLU A 936 26.14 27.87 44.69
C GLU A 936 25.57 26.45 44.58
N ALA A 937 26.35 25.44 44.95
CA ALA A 937 25.90 24.04 44.92
C ALA A 937 24.68 23.82 45.83
N HIS A 938 24.69 24.35 47.06
CA HIS A 938 23.57 24.27 48.00
C HIS A 938 22.36 25.08 47.52
N ILE A 939 22.59 26.30 46.99
CA ILE A 939 21.52 27.14 46.43
C ILE A 939 20.82 26.40 45.29
N ARG A 940 21.58 25.80 44.37
CA ARG A 940 21.04 24.98 43.26
C ARG A 940 20.31 23.74 43.79
N GLU A 941 20.86 23.05 44.79
CA GLU A 941 20.19 21.92 45.43
C GLU A 941 18.80 22.31 45.97
N LYS A 942 18.71 23.44 46.69
CA LYS A 942 17.45 23.93 47.24
C LYS A 942 16.47 24.40 46.17
N LEU A 943 16.93 25.16 45.18
CA LEU A 943 16.10 25.55 44.04
C LEU A 943 15.55 24.34 43.27
N ASN A 944 16.33 23.26 43.15
CA ASN A 944 15.88 22.01 42.50
C ASN A 944 14.74 21.29 43.24
N THR A 945 14.44 21.66 44.50
CA THR A 945 13.29 21.12 45.26
C THR A 945 11.98 21.88 45.03
N VAL A 946 12.04 23.02 44.36
CA VAL A 946 10.90 23.85 44.00
C VAL A 946 10.50 23.53 42.56
N PHE A 947 9.22 23.32 42.32
CA PHE A 947 8.63 23.05 41.02
C PHE A 947 7.60 24.13 40.68
N LEU A 948 7.35 24.36 39.39
CA LEU A 948 6.35 25.32 38.93
C LEU A 948 5.29 24.57 38.12
N VAL A 949 4.11 24.41 38.71
CA VAL A 949 2.94 23.86 38.04
C VAL A 949 2.19 24.98 37.35
N GLU A 950 1.98 24.80 36.06
CA GLU A 950 1.34 25.76 35.17
C GLU A 950 -0.17 25.50 35.03
N MET A 951 -0.58 24.24 35.11
CA MET A 951 -1.97 23.84 34.95
C MET A 951 -2.36 22.70 35.90
N ILE A 952 -3.54 22.81 36.50
CA ILE A 952 -4.18 21.76 37.28
C ILE A 952 -5.60 21.55 36.77
N SER A 953 -5.91 20.34 36.29
CA SER A 953 -7.23 19.98 35.79
C SER A 953 -7.95 19.04 36.77
N LEU A 954 -9.23 19.29 37.05
CA LEU A 954 -10.03 18.49 37.98
C LEU A 954 -11.32 17.97 37.33
N VAL A 955 -11.37 16.65 37.12
CA VAL A 955 -12.52 15.95 36.56
C VAL A 955 -13.24 15.12 37.63
N GLU A 956 -14.55 15.35 37.80
CA GLU A 956 -15.39 14.56 38.72
C GLU A 956 -15.66 13.15 38.22
N GLY A 957 -15.55 12.17 39.12
CA GLY A 957 -15.92 10.78 38.86
C GLY A 957 -17.34 10.42 39.29
N ASN A 958 -17.70 9.16 39.09
CA ASN A 958 -19.02 8.68 39.50
C ASN A 958 -19.16 8.59 41.02
N HIS A 959 -18.07 8.37 41.76
CA HIS A 959 -18.11 8.34 43.22
C HIS A 959 -18.39 9.73 43.81
N GLU A 960 -17.85 10.79 43.19
CA GLU A 960 -18.23 12.17 43.54
C GLU A 960 -19.71 12.41 43.16
N LYS A 961 -20.13 12.11 41.93
CA LYS A 961 -21.50 12.40 41.47
C LYS A 961 -22.61 11.66 42.21
N ASN A 962 -22.39 10.40 42.55
CA ASN A 962 -23.41 9.55 43.20
C ASN A 962 -23.55 9.83 44.69
N THR A 963 -22.66 10.62 45.27
CA THR A 963 -22.77 11.03 46.68
C THR A 963 -23.91 12.02 46.85
N ASP A 964 -24.85 11.72 47.76
CA ASP A 964 -26.02 12.56 48.03
C ASP A 964 -25.61 13.86 48.76
N TRP A 965 -25.20 14.84 47.97
CA TRP A 965 -24.74 16.14 48.45
C TRP A 965 -25.84 16.93 49.16
N ASN A 966 -27.10 16.78 48.75
CA ASN A 966 -28.21 17.56 49.28
C ASN A 966 -28.58 17.17 50.73
N HIS A 967 -28.31 15.93 51.14
CA HIS A 967 -28.54 15.47 52.51
C HIS A 967 -27.27 15.45 53.38
N LYS A 968 -26.08 15.62 52.77
CA LYS A 968 -24.79 15.43 53.47
C LYS A 968 -23.84 16.62 53.39
N GLY A 969 -24.04 17.57 52.48
CA GLY A 969 -23.50 18.93 52.54
C GLY A 969 -22.11 19.23 51.92
N TYR A 970 -21.42 18.32 51.21
CA TYR A 970 -19.99 18.58 50.89
C TYR A 970 -19.44 18.02 49.56
N LYS A 971 -19.27 18.81 48.48
CA LYS A 971 -18.54 18.33 47.28
C LYS A 971 -17.00 18.32 47.47
N LEU A 972 -16.33 17.19 47.24
CA LEU A 972 -14.86 17.05 47.34
C LEU A 972 -14.13 17.98 46.36
N THR A 973 -14.62 18.07 45.13
CA THR A 973 -14.05 18.86 44.04
C THR A 973 -14.11 20.36 44.28
N GLU A 974 -15.19 20.86 44.89
CA GLU A 974 -15.32 22.26 45.31
C GLU A 974 -14.34 22.63 46.44
N GLU A 975 -14.07 21.72 47.37
CA GLU A 975 -13.05 21.99 48.40
C GLU A 975 -11.64 21.92 47.83
N LEU A 976 -11.37 20.97 46.93
CA LEU A 976 -10.10 20.92 46.23
C LEU A 976 -9.88 22.19 45.41
N LYS A 977 -10.92 22.69 44.76
CA LYS A 977 -10.92 24.02 44.14
C LYS A 977 -10.50 25.09 45.13
N VAL A 978 -11.18 25.21 46.27
CA VAL A 978 -10.87 26.22 47.29
C VAL A 978 -9.46 26.07 47.83
N GLU A 979 -8.99 24.86 48.12
CA GLU A 979 -7.62 24.58 48.60
C GLU A 979 -6.59 24.98 47.55
N LEU A 980 -6.79 24.61 46.28
CA LEU A 980 -5.89 24.95 45.19
C LEU A 980 -5.88 26.46 44.90
N GLU A 981 -7.04 27.12 44.93
CA GLU A 981 -7.15 28.58 44.80
C GLU A 981 -6.50 29.29 45.99
N THR A 982 -6.68 28.77 47.20
CA THR A 982 -6.06 29.29 48.43
C THR A 982 -4.55 29.15 48.36
N LEU A 983 -4.04 27.99 47.97
CA LEU A 983 -2.61 27.78 47.73
C LEU A 983 -2.12 28.71 46.62
N ARG A 984 -2.79 28.78 45.47
CA ARG A 984 -2.42 29.69 44.38
C ARG A 984 -2.34 31.15 44.85
N ASN A 985 -3.32 31.64 45.62
CA ASN A 985 -3.36 33.01 46.13
C ASN A 985 -2.31 33.27 47.21
N LEU A 986 -2.16 32.35 48.19
CA LEU A 986 -1.12 32.38 49.22
C LEU A 986 0.29 32.44 48.60
N MET A 987 0.45 31.86 47.42
CA MET A 987 1.72 31.67 46.74
C MET A 987 1.92 32.63 45.56
N GLY A 988 0.89 33.39 45.19
CA GLY A 988 0.86 34.28 44.01
C GLY A 988 1.13 33.57 42.68
N ALA A 989 0.83 32.27 42.57
CA ALA A 989 1.20 31.45 41.41
C ALA A 989 0.34 31.72 40.17
N ASN A 990 0.95 31.72 38.98
CA ASN A 990 0.23 31.84 37.70
C ASN A 990 -0.23 30.47 37.17
N THR A 991 -0.80 29.66 38.05
CA THR A 991 -1.30 28.32 37.72
C THR A 991 -2.75 28.42 37.26
N ASP A 992 -3.03 27.91 36.06
CA ASP A 992 -4.39 27.73 35.57
C ASP A 992 -5.04 26.55 36.29
N ILE A 993 -6.23 26.75 36.86
CA ILE A 993 -6.97 25.70 37.58
C ILE A 993 -8.29 25.48 36.86
N GLN A 994 -8.38 24.37 36.13
CA GLN A 994 -9.51 24.01 35.29
C GLN A 994 -10.41 23.01 36.00
N PHE A 995 -11.72 23.24 35.92
CA PHE A 995 -12.74 22.40 36.53
C PHE A 995 -13.62 21.75 35.47
N SER A 996 -14.37 20.74 35.89
CA SER A 996 -15.30 20.03 35.01
C SER A 996 -16.37 20.95 34.43
N GLU A 997 -16.55 20.90 33.12
CA GLU A 997 -17.61 21.57 32.37
C GLU A 997 -18.55 20.55 31.70
N TYR A 998 -19.74 21.01 31.34
CA TYR A 998 -20.70 20.26 30.53
C TYR A 998 -20.52 20.59 29.06
N ILE A 999 -20.52 19.57 28.19
CA ILE A 999 -20.44 19.75 26.74
C ILE A 999 -21.84 19.75 26.16
N VAL A 1000 -22.07 20.59 25.15
CA VAL A 1000 -23.31 20.60 24.35
C VAL A 1000 -23.02 19.94 22.99
N ASN A 1001 -23.85 18.98 22.58
CA ASN A 1001 -23.71 18.31 21.28
C ASN A 1001 -24.17 19.23 20.12
N SER A 1002 -24.03 18.76 18.87
CA SER A 1002 -24.45 19.53 17.69
C SER A 1002 -25.96 19.82 17.59
N GLN A 1003 -26.78 19.20 18.44
CA GLN A 1003 -28.23 19.40 18.52
C GLN A 1003 -28.62 20.41 19.59
N GLY A 1004 -27.66 20.90 20.39
CA GLY A 1004 -27.93 21.79 21.52
C GLY A 1004 -28.21 21.05 22.83
N ASP A 1005 -28.08 19.72 22.87
CA ASP A 1005 -28.33 18.93 24.07
C ASP A 1005 -27.07 18.82 24.94
N PHE A 1006 -27.24 18.87 26.26
CA PHE A 1006 -26.16 18.57 27.20
C PHE A 1006 -25.76 17.09 27.11
N VAL A 1007 -24.48 16.85 26.87
CA VAL A 1007 -23.89 15.51 26.93
C VAL A 1007 -23.62 15.19 28.39
N GLU A 1008 -24.28 14.17 28.94
CA GLU A 1008 -24.13 13.76 30.33
C GLU A 1008 -22.67 13.34 30.61
N GLY A 1009 -21.97 14.06 31.49
CA GLY A 1009 -20.59 13.77 31.86
C GLY A 1009 -19.90 14.96 32.52
N SER A 1010 -18.70 14.73 33.08
CA SER A 1010 -17.82 15.79 33.57
C SER A 1010 -16.60 15.76 32.68
N TYR A 1011 -16.35 16.87 32.00
CA TYR A 1011 -15.32 16.97 30.97
C TYR A 1011 -14.39 18.13 31.28
N CYS A 1012 -13.13 18.02 30.88
CA CYS A 1012 -12.17 19.12 30.91
C CYS A 1012 -11.50 19.19 29.53
N TYR A 1013 -11.49 20.37 28.93
CA TYR A 1013 -10.83 20.63 27.65
C TYR A 1013 -9.55 21.43 27.91
N SER A 1014 -8.44 20.98 27.33
CA SER A 1014 -7.16 21.69 27.40
C SER A 1014 -6.44 21.65 26.06
N GLU A 1015 -5.59 22.65 25.81
CA GLU A 1015 -4.66 22.65 24.69
C GLU A 1015 -3.23 22.76 25.23
N ILE A 1016 -2.42 21.73 24.99
CA ILE A 1016 -1.04 21.66 25.48
C ILE A 1016 -0.12 21.46 24.28
N ASN A 1017 0.74 22.43 23.98
CA ASN A 1017 1.67 22.39 22.84
C ASN A 1017 0.99 22.02 21.49
N GLY A 1018 -0.22 22.53 21.26
CA GLY A 1018 -0.99 22.27 20.04
C GLY A 1018 -1.74 20.93 20.02
N TYR A 1019 -1.69 20.13 21.08
CA TYR A 1019 -2.57 18.97 21.25
C TYR A 1019 -3.82 19.38 22.01
N ARG A 1020 -4.98 19.20 21.38
CA ARG A 1020 -6.28 19.49 21.98
C ARG A 1020 -6.80 18.23 22.67
N THR A 1021 -6.84 18.26 23.98
CA THR A 1021 -7.15 17.12 24.84
C THR A 1021 -8.54 17.28 25.45
N LEU A 1022 -9.34 16.21 25.37
CA LEU A 1022 -10.58 16.08 26.12
C LEU A 1022 -10.47 14.99 27.19
N THR A 1023 -10.58 15.40 28.43
CA THR A 1023 -10.41 14.55 29.61
C THR A 1023 -11.75 14.31 30.28
N ALA A 1024 -12.06 13.06 30.60
CA ALA A 1024 -13.26 12.69 31.37
C ALA A 1024 -12.92 11.58 32.37
N HIS A 1025 -13.71 11.43 33.44
CA HIS A 1025 -13.60 10.22 34.28
C HIS A 1025 -14.10 8.99 33.53
N ASN A 1026 -15.24 9.11 32.86
CA ASN A 1026 -15.90 8.01 32.15
C ASN A 1026 -16.72 8.54 30.96
N PHE A 1027 -16.46 8.01 29.77
CA PHE A 1027 -17.29 8.24 28.59
C PHE A 1027 -18.40 7.18 28.54
N ARG A 1028 -19.54 7.46 29.18
CA ARG A 1028 -20.68 6.52 29.21
C ARG A 1028 -21.28 6.34 27.83
N SER A 1029 -21.11 5.15 27.25
CA SER A 1029 -21.91 4.72 26.10
C SER A 1029 -23.37 4.44 26.55
N PRO A 1030 -24.40 4.88 25.80
CA PRO A 1030 -25.80 4.59 26.11
C PRO A 1030 -26.15 3.09 26.10
N VAL A 1031 -25.25 2.22 25.61
CA VAL A 1031 -25.43 0.77 25.57
C VAL A 1031 -24.85 0.13 26.85
N LYS A 1032 -25.64 0.07 27.92
CA LYS A 1032 -25.27 -0.67 29.14
C LYS A 1032 -25.16 -2.18 28.86
N GLY A 1033 -24.01 -2.79 29.16
CA GLY A 1033 -23.89 -4.24 29.37
C GLY A 1033 -23.24 -5.08 28.27
N GLY A 1034 -22.62 -4.50 27.24
CA GLY A 1034 -21.84 -5.25 26.25
C GLY A 1034 -20.35 -5.19 26.56
N GLY A 1035 -19.66 -6.33 26.63
CA GLY A 1035 -18.22 -6.44 26.86
C GLY A 1035 -17.33 -5.93 25.71
N GLY A 1036 -17.58 -4.73 25.21
CA GLY A 1036 -16.78 -4.07 24.17
C GLY A 1036 -15.58 -3.29 24.76
N SER A 1037 -14.61 -2.94 23.90
CA SER A 1037 -13.43 -2.17 24.30
C SER A 1037 -13.81 -0.77 24.85
N PRO A 1038 -13.16 -0.31 25.94
CA PRO A 1038 -13.41 1.02 26.51
C PRO A 1038 -13.13 2.16 25.53
N THR A 1039 -12.02 2.10 24.81
CA THR A 1039 -11.62 3.12 23.83
C THR A 1039 -12.59 3.19 22.64
N GLU A 1040 -13.22 2.08 22.25
CA GLU A 1040 -14.30 2.11 21.26
C GLU A 1040 -15.54 2.84 21.75
N SER A 1041 -15.88 2.65 23.03
CA SER A 1041 -17.00 3.33 23.68
C SER A 1041 -16.72 4.83 23.78
N MET A 1042 -15.50 5.23 24.17
CA MET A 1042 -15.06 6.63 24.14
C MET A 1042 -15.26 7.22 22.75
N ALA A 1043 -14.72 6.59 21.70
CA ALA A 1043 -14.86 7.09 20.34
C ALA A 1043 -16.33 7.20 19.87
N LYS A 1044 -17.26 6.34 20.33
CA LYS A 1044 -18.70 6.48 20.00
C LYS A 1044 -19.31 7.73 20.65
N VAL A 1045 -18.93 8.03 21.88
CA VAL A 1045 -19.38 9.24 22.58
C VAL A 1045 -18.80 10.48 21.91
N ILE A 1046 -17.51 10.47 21.55
CA ILE A 1046 -16.84 11.59 20.90
C ILE A 1046 -17.42 11.88 19.50
N GLU A 1047 -17.72 10.85 18.70
CA GLU A 1047 -18.41 11.02 17.41
C GLU A 1047 -19.80 11.67 17.56
N SER A 1048 -20.48 11.48 18.70
CA SER A 1048 -21.78 12.10 18.97
C SER A 1048 -21.70 13.61 19.22
N LEU A 1049 -20.50 14.17 19.41
CA LEU A 1049 -20.27 15.62 19.61
C LEU A 1049 -20.38 16.44 18.30
N GLY A 1050 -20.52 15.79 17.14
CA GLY A 1050 -20.80 16.48 15.87
C GLY A 1050 -19.62 17.27 15.32
N SER A 1051 -19.69 18.59 15.23
CA SER A 1051 -18.61 19.43 14.68
C SER A 1051 -17.43 19.59 15.64
N GLU A 1052 -17.70 19.66 16.95
CA GLU A 1052 -16.66 19.82 17.99
C GLU A 1052 -15.71 18.63 18.06
N TYR A 1053 -16.18 17.46 17.63
CA TYR A 1053 -15.35 16.28 17.36
C TYR A 1053 -14.07 16.60 16.57
N ARG A 1054 -14.15 17.50 15.58
CA ARG A 1054 -13.01 17.88 14.71
C ARG A 1054 -11.91 18.64 15.46
N ASN A 1055 -12.22 19.17 16.63
CA ASN A 1055 -11.33 19.97 17.44
C ASN A 1055 -10.62 19.17 18.55
N ILE A 1056 -10.80 17.85 18.59
CA ILE A 1056 -10.19 17.00 19.62
C ILE A 1056 -9.15 16.09 18.97
N ASP A 1057 -7.92 16.10 19.50
CA ASP A 1057 -6.80 15.28 19.02
C ASP A 1057 -6.52 14.10 19.97
N VAL A 1058 -6.73 14.30 21.28
CA VAL A 1058 -6.50 13.30 22.33
C VAL A 1058 -7.72 13.21 23.24
N VAL A 1059 -8.11 11.99 23.63
CA VAL A 1059 -9.26 11.72 24.50
C VAL A 1059 -8.81 10.84 25.66
N GLU A 1060 -9.06 11.26 26.89
CA GLU A 1060 -8.47 10.69 28.09
C GLU A 1060 -9.54 10.24 29.09
N GLN A 1061 -9.47 9.00 29.58
CA GLN A 1061 -10.40 8.42 30.56
C GLN A 1061 -9.69 7.80 31.78
N GLY A 1062 -10.22 8.03 33.00
CA GLY A 1062 -9.70 7.45 34.25
C GLY A 1062 -10.33 6.13 34.71
N HIS A 1063 -11.56 5.84 34.30
CA HIS A 1063 -12.33 4.68 34.77
C HIS A 1063 -11.98 3.36 34.05
N LEU A 1064 -12.11 2.21 34.74
CA LEU A 1064 -11.81 0.81 34.34
C LEU A 1064 -10.39 0.28 34.64
N HIS A 1065 -9.48 1.15 35.09
CA HIS A 1065 -8.16 0.85 35.70
C HIS A 1065 -7.21 -0.05 34.90
N ASN A 1066 -7.36 -0.10 33.58
CA ASN A 1066 -6.50 -0.87 32.70
C ASN A 1066 -5.91 0.07 31.66
N PHE A 1067 -4.58 0.13 31.60
CA PHE A 1067 -3.91 0.92 30.59
C PHE A 1067 -4.28 0.40 29.19
N GLU A 1068 -4.91 1.27 28.41
CA GLU A 1068 -5.23 1.03 27.02
C GLU A 1068 -5.07 2.34 26.25
N ALA A 1069 -4.16 2.36 25.27
CA ALA A 1069 -4.02 3.46 24.32
C ALA A 1069 -4.41 2.96 22.93
N ARG A 1070 -5.25 3.68 22.20
CA ARG A 1070 -5.72 3.28 20.87
C ARG A 1070 -5.89 4.48 19.95
N VAL A 1071 -5.47 4.37 18.69
CA VAL A 1071 -5.74 5.38 17.67
C VAL A 1071 -7.01 5.00 16.90
N ILE A 1072 -7.99 5.90 16.88
CA ILE A 1072 -9.25 5.74 16.15
C ILE A 1072 -9.58 7.05 15.46
N ASN A 1073 -9.86 7.03 14.15
CA ASN A 1073 -10.20 8.26 13.41
C ASN A 1073 -9.15 9.39 13.58
N ASP A 1074 -7.87 9.06 13.44
CA ASP A 1074 -6.72 9.96 13.64
C ASP A 1074 -6.64 10.65 15.02
N ARG A 1075 -7.19 10.04 16.06
CA ARG A 1075 -7.18 10.54 17.44
C ARG A 1075 -6.67 9.49 18.39
N LEU A 1076 -5.90 9.92 19.39
CA LEU A 1076 -5.40 9.04 20.44
C LEU A 1076 -6.42 8.98 21.59
N TYR A 1077 -6.91 7.78 21.89
CA TYR A 1077 -7.76 7.49 23.05
C TYR A 1077 -6.93 6.78 24.10
N ILE A 1078 -6.96 7.26 25.34
CA ILE A 1078 -6.16 6.75 26.45
C ILE A 1078 -7.08 6.42 27.61
N VAL A 1079 -7.00 5.21 28.11
CA VAL A 1079 -7.51 4.80 29.42
C VAL A 1079 -6.33 4.68 30.36
N TYR A 1080 -6.39 5.43 31.45
CA TYR A 1080 -5.34 5.46 32.46
C TYR A 1080 -5.48 4.25 33.42
N PRO A 1081 -4.36 3.70 33.92
CA PRO A 1081 -4.41 2.79 35.06
C PRO A 1081 -4.95 3.52 36.30
N GLY A 1082 -5.46 2.79 37.29
CA GLY A 1082 -5.91 3.36 38.57
C GLY A 1082 -4.83 3.25 39.65
N MET A 1083 -4.94 4.05 40.71
CA MET A 1083 -4.11 3.88 41.93
C MET A 1083 -4.74 2.92 42.93
N ALA A 1084 -6.07 2.80 42.91
CA ALA A 1084 -6.81 1.82 43.70
C ALA A 1084 -6.56 0.39 43.20
N GLY A 1085 -6.68 -0.56 44.14
CA GLY A 1085 -6.76 -1.98 43.82
C GLY A 1085 -8.12 -2.36 43.24
N GLN A 1086 -8.21 -3.60 42.77
CA GLN A 1086 -9.45 -4.15 42.21
C GLN A 1086 -10.52 -4.35 43.28
N SER A 1087 -11.75 -3.92 43.01
CA SER A 1087 -12.92 -4.18 43.87
C SER A 1087 -13.47 -5.59 43.63
N GLY A 1088 -14.21 -6.15 44.60
CA GLY A 1088 -14.90 -7.44 44.43
C GLY A 1088 -15.97 -7.40 43.33
N PHE A 1089 -16.54 -6.24 43.05
CA PHE A 1089 -17.50 -6.04 41.96
C PHE A 1089 -16.79 -6.00 40.60
N GLU A 1090 -15.66 -5.30 40.48
CA GLU A 1090 -14.83 -5.32 39.28
C GLU A 1090 -14.36 -6.72 38.95
N GLN A 1091 -13.92 -7.47 39.97
CA GLN A 1091 -13.57 -8.88 39.84
C GLN A 1091 -14.73 -9.74 39.36
N ARG A 1092 -15.95 -9.50 39.87
CA ARG A 1092 -17.17 -10.20 39.41
C ARG A 1092 -17.53 -9.87 37.96
N LEU A 1093 -17.31 -8.64 37.52
CA LEU A 1093 -17.50 -8.22 36.13
C LEU A 1093 -16.40 -8.73 35.19
N GLY A 1094 -15.36 -9.39 35.72
CA GLY A 1094 -14.21 -9.85 34.96
C GLY A 1094 -13.23 -8.73 34.59
N TYR A 1095 -13.41 -7.53 35.12
CA TYR A 1095 -12.41 -6.48 35.01
C TYR A 1095 -11.19 -6.89 35.81
N SER A 1096 -10.02 -6.91 35.19
CA SER A 1096 -8.76 -7.24 35.84
C SER A 1096 -8.00 -5.94 36.12
N SER A 1097 -8.49 -5.09 37.02
CA SER A 1097 -7.89 -3.80 37.35
C SER A 1097 -6.49 -3.96 37.97
N HIS A 1098 -5.53 -3.12 37.56
CA HIS A 1098 -4.16 -3.21 38.04
C HIS A 1098 -3.61 -1.84 38.45
N PRO A 1099 -3.11 -1.69 39.70
CA PRO A 1099 -2.49 -0.44 40.12
C PRO A 1099 -1.29 -0.07 39.26
N GLY A 1100 -1.23 1.19 38.82
CA GLY A 1100 -0.13 1.72 38.04
C GLY A 1100 -0.28 3.23 37.84
N GLY A 1101 0.80 3.88 37.40
CA GLY A 1101 0.80 5.30 37.03
C GLY A 1101 1.06 5.49 35.55
N LEU A 1102 0.65 6.63 35.00
CA LEU A 1102 0.99 7.05 33.65
C LEU A 1102 1.43 8.51 33.65
N MET A 1103 2.60 8.78 33.08
CA MET A 1103 3.02 10.15 32.75
C MET A 1103 2.79 10.41 31.27
N LYS A 1104 2.26 11.59 30.96
CA LYS A 1104 2.17 12.10 29.60
C LYS A 1104 3.21 13.20 29.42
N ILE A 1105 4.07 13.06 28.43
CA ILE A 1105 5.15 14.00 28.17
C ILE A 1105 5.06 14.45 26.71
N ILE A 1106 5.05 15.77 26.50
CA ILE A 1106 5.22 16.38 25.19
C ILE A 1106 6.60 16.98 25.19
N ASP A 1107 7.53 16.31 24.52
CA ASP A 1107 8.93 16.69 24.52
C ASP A 1107 9.21 17.85 23.58
N SER A 1108 10.37 18.49 23.75
CA SER A 1108 10.75 19.70 23.01
C SER A 1108 10.82 19.48 21.48
N ASN A 1109 11.01 18.23 21.05
CA ASN A 1109 11.06 17.83 19.64
C ASN A 1109 9.68 17.54 19.03
N GLY A 1110 8.58 17.69 19.78
CA GLY A 1110 7.22 17.37 19.33
C GLY A 1110 6.80 15.92 19.53
N ASP A 1111 7.66 15.09 20.12
CA ASP A 1111 7.34 13.72 20.50
C ASP A 1111 6.28 13.68 21.61
N TYR A 1112 5.22 12.90 21.38
CA TYR A 1112 4.20 12.58 22.38
C TYR A 1112 4.57 11.24 23.03
N ILE A 1113 4.75 11.24 24.35
CA ILE A 1113 5.35 10.14 25.10
C ILE A 1113 4.41 9.73 26.23
N LEU A 1114 4.24 8.43 26.41
CA LEU A 1114 3.50 7.81 27.50
C LEU A 1114 4.46 6.93 28.32
N ASP A 1115 4.71 7.31 29.58
CA ASP A 1115 5.51 6.49 30.50
C ASP A 1115 4.59 5.76 31.47
N TYR A 1116 4.39 4.47 31.21
CA TYR A 1116 3.71 3.58 32.15
C TYR A 1116 4.66 3.24 33.29
N ILE A 1117 4.23 3.54 34.52
CA ILE A 1117 4.98 3.28 35.73
C ILE A 1117 4.31 2.12 36.47
N SER A 1118 5.01 1.00 36.55
CA SER A 1118 4.47 -0.20 37.15
C SER A 1118 4.24 -0.04 38.67
N SER A 1119 3.31 -0.80 39.22
CA SER A 1119 3.14 -0.89 40.68
C SER A 1119 4.41 -1.36 41.40
N ASN A 1120 5.27 -2.14 40.74
CA ASN A 1120 6.54 -2.58 41.32
C ASN A 1120 7.54 -1.43 41.43
N PHE A 1121 7.61 -0.55 40.42
CA PHE A 1121 8.42 0.67 40.50
C PHE A 1121 7.90 1.60 41.60
N ILE A 1122 6.58 1.84 41.63
CA ILE A 1122 5.96 2.68 42.67
C ILE A 1122 6.23 2.12 44.05
N ARG A 1123 6.05 0.81 44.26
CA ARG A 1123 6.28 0.17 45.57
C ARG A 1123 7.71 0.33 46.05
N ASN A 1124 8.70 0.22 45.17
CA ASN A 1124 10.12 0.30 45.52
C ASN A 1124 10.68 1.73 45.51
N TRP A 1125 9.88 2.73 45.13
CA TRP A 1125 10.29 4.12 45.15
C TRP A 1125 10.55 4.63 46.58
N THR A 1126 11.69 5.31 46.74
CA THR A 1126 12.05 5.97 48.00
C THR A 1126 11.71 7.45 47.91
N ILE A 1127 10.93 7.95 48.86
CA ILE A 1127 10.47 9.34 48.90
C ILE A 1127 11.64 10.33 48.95
N LYS A 1128 11.60 11.31 48.05
CA LYS A 1128 12.56 12.40 47.93
C LYS A 1128 12.07 13.71 48.53
N ASN A 1129 10.76 13.91 48.71
CA ASN A 1129 10.24 15.11 49.37
C ASN A 1129 10.90 15.33 50.74
N PRO A 1130 11.58 16.46 50.98
CA PRO A 1130 12.35 16.69 52.21
C PRO A 1130 11.50 16.58 53.48
N LYS A 1131 10.30 17.17 53.49
CA LYS A 1131 9.40 17.16 54.65
C LYS A 1131 8.93 15.74 54.98
N ILE A 1132 8.62 14.95 53.96
CA ILE A 1132 8.15 13.57 54.14
C ILE A 1132 9.30 12.63 54.48
N LYS A 1133 10.49 12.85 53.89
CA LYS A 1133 11.69 12.06 54.18
C LYS A 1133 12.12 12.20 55.64
N GLU A 1134 11.99 13.39 56.22
CA GLU A 1134 12.28 13.64 57.64
C GLU A 1134 11.29 12.94 58.57
N ILE A 1135 9.99 13.00 58.26
CA ILE A 1135 8.93 12.44 59.12
C ILE A 1135 8.74 10.93 58.92
N GLY A 1136 9.03 10.42 57.73
CA GLY A 1136 8.74 9.07 57.27
C GLY A 1136 7.35 8.95 56.60
N LEU A 1137 7.28 8.24 55.47
CA LEU A 1137 6.05 8.11 54.66
C LEU A 1137 4.88 7.52 55.45
N GLU A 1138 5.11 6.43 56.18
CA GLU A 1138 4.07 5.79 56.99
C GLU A 1138 3.50 6.75 58.04
N LYS A 1139 4.37 7.50 58.72
CA LYS A 1139 3.97 8.48 59.72
C LYS A 1139 3.24 9.67 59.09
N HIS A 1140 3.64 10.13 57.90
CA HIS A 1140 2.92 11.15 57.15
C HIS A 1140 1.50 10.72 56.78
N ILE A 1141 1.36 9.49 56.27
CA ILE A 1141 0.07 8.86 55.99
C ILE A 1141 -0.76 8.87 57.28
N GLN A 1142 -0.27 8.27 58.37
CA GLN A 1142 -0.97 8.25 59.67
C GLN A 1142 -1.38 9.65 60.16
N ASN A 1143 -0.50 10.65 60.02
CA ASN A 1143 -0.76 12.04 60.40
C ASN A 1143 -1.76 12.74 59.49
N SER A 1144 -1.94 12.27 58.26
CA SER A 1144 -2.91 12.84 57.30
C SER A 1144 -4.32 12.38 57.64
N PHE A 1145 -4.49 11.10 58.02
CA PHE A 1145 -5.77 10.51 58.43
C PHE A 1145 -6.15 10.87 59.88
N THR A 1146 -6.43 12.16 60.14
CA THR A 1146 -6.76 12.66 61.48
C THR A 1146 -8.25 12.63 61.79
N GLN A 1147 -8.66 12.29 63.02
CA GLN A 1147 -10.04 12.44 63.51
C GLN A 1147 -10.40 13.91 63.83
N LYS A 1148 -10.57 14.79 62.83
CA LYS A 1148 -10.79 16.22 63.07
C LYS A 1148 -11.86 16.89 62.21
N ALA A 1149 -12.59 16.17 61.37
CA ALA A 1149 -13.68 16.81 60.61
C ALA A 1149 -14.74 17.36 61.57
N GLY A 1150 -14.76 18.68 61.76
CA GLY A 1150 -15.88 19.37 62.38
C GLY A 1150 -17.12 19.18 61.51
N VAL A 1151 -18.28 18.99 62.14
CA VAL A 1151 -19.57 19.07 61.44
C VAL A 1151 -19.76 20.52 61.03
N ILE A 1152 -19.73 20.83 59.73
CA ILE A 1152 -20.08 22.16 59.22
C ILE A 1152 -21.40 22.03 58.44
N GLY A 1153 -22.49 22.01 59.21
CA GLY A 1153 -23.87 21.94 58.73
C GLY A 1153 -24.82 22.07 59.92
N SER A 1154 -26.07 22.48 59.68
CA SER A 1154 -27.05 22.79 60.74
C SER A 1154 -27.49 21.58 61.57
N GLU A 1155 -27.20 20.35 61.16
CA GLU A 1155 -27.65 19.13 61.83
C GLU A 1155 -26.54 18.07 61.98
N LYS A 1156 -26.47 17.46 63.16
CA LYS A 1156 -25.56 16.36 63.51
C LYS A 1156 -26.09 15.03 62.94
N PRO A 1157 -25.27 14.15 62.35
CA PRO A 1157 -25.73 12.84 61.91
C PRO A 1157 -26.10 11.94 63.11
N ASP A 1158 -27.21 11.20 62.97
CA ASP A 1158 -27.83 10.41 64.06
C ASP A 1158 -27.00 9.23 64.57
N ILE A 1159 -26.01 8.74 63.81
CA ILE A 1159 -25.18 7.58 64.18
C ILE A 1159 -23.72 7.81 63.78
N LEU A 1160 -22.83 7.84 64.78
CA LEU A 1160 -21.38 7.82 64.62
C LEU A 1160 -20.87 6.40 64.94
N PHE A 1161 -20.36 5.69 63.94
CA PHE A 1161 -19.68 4.40 64.18
C PHE A 1161 -18.27 4.63 64.74
N PRO A 1162 -17.83 3.89 65.76
CA PRO A 1162 -16.47 4.00 66.28
C PRO A 1162 -15.46 3.47 65.24
N PRO A 1163 -14.42 4.25 64.87
CA PRO A 1163 -13.45 3.86 63.86
C PRO A 1163 -12.46 2.80 64.40
N LYS A 1164 -12.03 1.86 63.54
CA LYS A 1164 -10.92 0.94 63.82
C LYS A 1164 -9.57 1.59 63.44
N PRO A 1165 -8.50 1.43 64.24
CA PRO A 1165 -7.15 1.87 63.85
C PRO A 1165 -6.68 1.11 62.59
N ARG A 1166 -6.16 1.84 61.60
CA ARG A 1166 -5.59 1.25 60.38
C ARG A 1166 -4.18 0.73 60.70
N VAL A 1167 -3.97 -0.57 60.52
CA VAL A 1167 -2.64 -1.19 60.50
C VAL A 1167 -2.31 -1.45 59.03
N LEU A 1168 -1.12 -1.02 58.58
CA LEU A 1168 -0.64 -1.35 57.24
C LEU A 1168 -0.46 -2.88 57.16
N ILE A 1169 -1.32 -3.55 56.39
CA ILE A 1169 -1.18 -4.97 56.10
C ILE A 1169 -0.44 -5.05 54.77
N ALA A 1170 0.71 -5.74 54.76
CA ALA A 1170 1.47 -5.96 53.53
C ALA A 1170 0.58 -6.61 52.47
N ALA A 1171 0.62 -6.08 51.24
CA ALA A 1171 -0.09 -6.66 50.11
C ALA A 1171 0.45 -8.07 49.82
N ASP A 1172 -0.37 -9.10 50.05
CA ASP A 1172 -0.08 -10.50 49.72
C ASP A 1172 -0.25 -10.66 48.20
N PRO A 1173 0.82 -10.94 47.43
CA PRO A 1173 0.82 -10.76 45.98
C PRO A 1173 -0.03 -11.78 45.18
N VAL A 1174 -0.65 -12.80 45.79
CA VAL A 1174 -1.16 -13.98 45.03
C VAL A 1174 -2.49 -14.59 45.53
N LYS A 1175 -3.41 -13.85 46.16
CA LYS A 1175 -4.73 -14.44 46.47
C LYS A 1175 -5.84 -13.89 45.61
N ARG A 1176 -6.19 -14.65 44.55
CA ARG A 1176 -7.54 -14.63 43.95
C ARG A 1176 -8.53 -15.00 45.05
N ILE A 1177 -9.18 -14.01 45.65
CA ILE A 1177 -10.26 -14.24 46.61
C ILE A 1177 -11.52 -14.51 45.79
N GLY A 1178 -11.88 -15.78 45.63
CA GLY A 1178 -13.28 -16.21 45.50
C GLY A 1178 -13.84 -16.49 46.89
N PRO A 1179 -15.16 -16.54 47.09
CA PRO A 1179 -15.74 -16.47 48.42
C PRO A 1179 -15.35 -17.70 49.25
N LYS A 1180 -14.93 -17.49 50.49
CA LYS A 1180 -15.15 -18.47 51.55
C LYS A 1180 -16.17 -17.88 52.52
N ILE A 1181 -17.39 -18.38 52.38
CA ILE A 1181 -18.41 -18.29 53.41
C ILE A 1181 -17.92 -19.09 54.62
N LYS A 1182 -17.96 -18.46 55.79
CA LYS A 1182 -18.63 -19.06 56.95
C LYS A 1182 -19.61 -18.06 57.50
#